data_AF-A0A1M6M496-F1
#
_entry.id   AF-A0A1M6M496-F1
#
_cell.length_a   1.000
_cell.length_b   1.000
_cell.length_c   1.000
_cell.angle_alpha   90.00
_cell.angle_beta   90.00
_cell.angle_gamma   90.00
#
_symmetry.space_group_name_H-M   'P 1'
#
loop_
_entity.id
_entity.type
_entity.pdbx_description
1 polymer ?
#
loop_
_entity_poly.entity_id
_entity_poly.type
_entity_poly.pdbx_seq_one_letter_code
_entity_poly.pdbx_strand_id
1 'polypeptide(L)'
;MNRPDLQQFAQQLALWTELIIENGRTPFRRVDLYPQVHTDQGTMHPPLVFWINRQSMMAGGILLLPEKDLEQELDRGRSFCDALGLKHFVTWETDQVRIWQLGEEDVEQYKSFALQNSDHPDSFRHLLGDVLEALKLLAVIGHVTNEELSPHYLHNLFQTTLDHALPALVDSYRRQRAEKETTVADDADQLAEEANRLLLLQLLGLAWYQKLPSAILPEKLERAIHLSLPELPTHLQQVFSQQTIESPPELPLDAAVCFHHLLLRLRQLSWLQPGERATDSIRLLIEQWSRNQQPAPPSDILLYPEGAVFAAQTRLVLSDSPSLLAAACLRNALLQQASVELQAGNLFQLDLSRQNNATVHAFLHNQQLLPREERQHCGMLLRTSWPNRRFRIPADRPFWYWELLHLLGLAKSQRSLSLQLPKELLESQADDIFWELLYESYQLTSVEQLSSDKIRLELEPGLLLDTSICVKTAYAKRKIPVPSSSGFLRNQILMALELEDDLYQLLDEKLHWTQAEHAEKESNRGFEFYQQSTLSQLFNKILQIEIHRDADMEKQEPIPCPDSLILQELDNIISTKPDELKNLDQHLAKLLHAPQLEDLTASLRDGEVRKSTEKSPDKKLRDELALELESIGIPTFPEQYLYFLEQPEIVTYNFSPPLTVVSELLGQIELEDANGSKLQVYGEELAGALQLCAQLGKSEAELPKDRNQLAVLQQQYWKDLGQLKKQLNSLCHSRLKSPLAAKKLARKVWKKLNLPKVD
;
A
#
# COMPACT_ATOMS: atom_id res chain seq x y z
N MET A 1 -4.14 32.37 22.69
CA MET A 1 -5.21 31.35 22.72
C MET A 1 -4.58 29.97 22.76
N ASN A 2 -5.26 28.93 23.28
CA ASN A 2 -4.72 27.57 23.22
C ASN A 2 -4.89 26.99 21.79
N ARG A 3 -4.01 26.08 21.36
CA ARG A 3 -4.08 25.36 20.06
C ARG A 3 -5.48 24.88 19.63
N PRO A 4 -6.28 24.20 20.49
CA PRO A 4 -7.62 23.75 20.11
C PRO A 4 -8.59 24.91 19.81
N ASP A 5 -8.46 26.04 20.50
CA ASP A 5 -9.33 27.21 20.30
C ASP A 5 -9.04 27.89 18.96
N LEU A 6 -7.77 27.91 18.54
CA LEU A 6 -7.36 28.45 17.24
C LEU A 6 -7.83 27.60 16.05
N GLN A 7 -7.86 26.27 16.21
CA GLN A 7 -8.41 25.38 15.18
C GLN A 7 -9.90 25.59 14.97
N GLN A 8 -10.66 25.73 16.05
CA GLN A 8 -12.09 26.05 15.97
C GLN A 8 -12.31 27.44 15.36
N PHE A 9 -11.47 28.42 15.71
CA PHE A 9 -11.54 29.74 15.13
C PHE A 9 -11.24 29.73 13.62
N ALA A 10 -10.22 29.00 13.17
CA ALA A 10 -9.93 28.81 11.75
C ALA A 10 -11.12 28.21 10.99
N GLN A 11 -11.75 27.17 11.55
CA GLN A 11 -12.95 26.56 10.97
C GLN A 11 -14.09 27.57 10.84
N GLN A 12 -14.30 28.40 11.86
CA GLN A 12 -15.34 29.44 11.82
C GLN A 12 -15.04 30.51 10.76
N LEU A 13 -13.78 30.94 10.62
CA LEU A 13 -13.34 31.87 9.58
C LEU A 13 -13.53 31.27 8.17
N ALA A 14 -13.24 29.98 7.98
CA ALA A 14 -13.48 29.30 6.71
C ALA A 14 -14.97 29.30 6.35
N LEU A 15 -15.85 28.92 7.28
CA LEU A 15 -17.30 28.92 7.05
C LEU A 15 -17.82 30.32 6.67
N TRP A 16 -17.36 31.37 7.36
CA TRP A 16 -17.73 32.73 7.00
C TRP A 16 -17.18 33.14 5.63
N THR A 17 -15.96 32.72 5.29
CA THR A 17 -15.36 32.97 3.98
C THR A 17 -16.17 32.29 2.88
N GLU A 18 -16.60 31.03 3.06
CA GLU A 18 -17.46 30.32 2.11
C GLU A 18 -18.76 31.07 1.86
N LEU A 19 -19.43 31.53 2.93
CA LEU A 19 -20.63 32.35 2.80
C LEU A 19 -20.39 33.67 2.06
N ILE A 20 -19.21 34.29 2.23
CA ILE A 20 -18.83 35.51 1.49
C ILE A 20 -18.54 35.19 0.02
N ILE A 21 -17.91 34.05 -0.29
CA ILE A 21 -17.64 33.62 -1.66
C ILE A 21 -18.95 33.32 -2.41
N GLU A 22 -19.90 32.64 -1.76
CA GLU A 22 -21.21 32.30 -2.37
C GLU A 22 -22.07 33.54 -2.65
N ASN A 23 -22.02 34.55 -1.77
CA ASN A 23 -22.92 35.70 -1.82
C ASN A 23 -22.25 36.99 -2.33
N GLY A 24 -20.93 36.99 -2.51
CA GLY A 24 -20.13 38.19 -2.76
C GLY A 24 -19.47 38.24 -4.13
N ARG A 25 -18.91 39.41 -4.47
CA ARG A 25 -18.08 39.63 -5.66
C ARG A 25 -16.59 39.61 -5.27
N THR A 26 -16.09 38.43 -4.95
CA THR A 26 -14.66 38.21 -4.66
C THR A 26 -14.01 37.38 -5.78
N PRO A 27 -12.69 37.51 -6.03
CA PRO A 27 -11.98 36.68 -7.00
C PRO A 27 -11.72 35.26 -6.48
N PHE A 28 -11.91 35.03 -5.17
CA PHE A 28 -11.73 33.74 -4.53
C PHE A 28 -12.92 32.84 -4.86
N ARG A 29 -12.62 31.60 -5.23
CA ARG A 29 -13.62 30.58 -5.54
C ARG A 29 -13.73 29.51 -4.47
N ARG A 30 -12.72 29.43 -3.60
CA ARG A 30 -12.62 28.40 -2.56
C ARG A 30 -11.70 28.87 -1.45
N VAL A 31 -11.98 28.41 -0.23
CA VAL A 31 -11.04 28.45 0.90
C VAL A 31 -10.75 27.02 1.31
N ASP A 32 -9.50 26.69 1.62
CA ASP A 32 -9.14 25.40 2.21
C ASP A 32 -8.60 25.61 3.63
N LEU A 33 -9.00 24.70 4.52
CA LEU A 33 -8.53 24.61 5.90
C LEU A 33 -7.32 23.69 5.99
N TYR A 34 -6.22 24.17 6.56
CA TYR A 34 -5.01 23.39 6.81
C TYR A 34 -4.50 22.55 5.60
N PRO A 35 -4.50 23.08 4.36
CA PRO A 35 -4.03 22.32 3.21
C PRO A 35 -2.57 21.94 3.39
N GLN A 36 -2.16 20.80 2.87
CA GLN A 36 -0.76 20.42 2.84
C GLN A 36 0.00 21.29 1.83
N VAL A 37 1.02 22.03 2.29
CA VAL A 37 1.88 22.85 1.43
C VAL A 37 3.33 22.47 1.68
N HIS A 38 4.04 22.17 0.61
CA HIS A 38 5.46 21.84 0.64
C HIS A 38 6.30 23.11 0.50
N THR A 39 7.13 23.39 1.51
CA THR A 39 7.95 24.60 1.61
C THR A 39 9.42 24.24 1.81
N ASP A 40 10.28 25.25 1.85
CA ASP A 40 11.70 25.14 2.23
C ASP A 40 11.89 24.63 3.67
N GLN A 41 10.94 24.90 4.56
CA GLN A 41 10.90 24.38 5.93
C GLN A 41 10.29 22.97 6.04
N GLY A 42 9.96 22.34 4.90
CA GLY A 42 9.30 21.04 4.84
C GLY A 42 7.79 21.14 4.63
N THR A 43 7.06 20.10 5.02
CA THR A 43 5.61 20.03 4.82
C THR A 43 4.92 20.80 5.94
N MET A 44 4.15 21.83 5.59
CA MET A 44 3.45 22.70 6.53
C MET A 44 1.96 22.80 6.19
N HIS A 45 1.16 23.26 7.17
CA HIS A 45 -0.29 23.38 7.05
C HIS A 45 -0.74 24.79 7.45
N PRO A 46 -0.89 25.74 6.50
CA PRO A 46 -1.38 27.08 6.81
C PRO A 46 -2.85 27.00 7.23
N PRO A 47 -3.31 27.74 8.25
CA PRO A 47 -4.70 27.65 8.71
C PRO A 47 -5.74 27.85 7.60
N LEU A 48 -5.56 28.87 6.75
CA LEU A 48 -6.42 29.11 5.60
C LEU A 48 -5.61 29.51 4.37
N VAL A 49 -6.02 28.96 3.21
CA VAL A 49 -5.59 29.44 1.90
C VAL A 49 -6.81 29.83 1.08
N PHE A 50 -6.78 31.04 0.53
CA PHE A 50 -7.83 31.56 -0.35
C PHE A 50 -7.43 31.32 -1.80
N TRP A 51 -8.18 30.47 -2.50
CA TRP A 51 -7.89 30.06 -3.87
C TRP A 51 -8.70 30.84 -4.89
N ILE A 52 -8.00 31.37 -5.90
CA ILE A 52 -8.62 31.83 -7.15
C ILE A 52 -8.90 30.61 -8.04
N ASN A 53 -7.92 29.72 -8.17
CA ASN A 53 -8.05 28.42 -8.81
C ASN A 53 -7.08 27.41 -8.19
N ARG A 54 -7.61 26.47 -7.41
CA ARG A 54 -6.81 25.43 -6.74
C ARG A 54 -6.12 24.49 -7.73
N GLN A 55 -6.78 24.08 -8.81
CA GLN A 55 -6.21 23.15 -9.79
C GLN A 55 -4.98 23.71 -10.50
N SER A 56 -4.89 25.04 -10.61
CA SER A 56 -3.75 25.74 -11.22
C SER A 56 -2.78 26.34 -10.19
N MET A 57 -2.91 25.98 -8.91
CA MET A 57 -2.15 26.56 -7.79
C MET A 57 -2.16 28.09 -7.80
N MET A 58 -3.31 28.70 -8.09
CA MET A 58 -3.48 30.14 -8.02
C MET A 58 -4.13 30.51 -6.69
N ALA A 59 -3.29 30.68 -5.67
CA ALA A 59 -3.71 31.31 -4.42
C ALA A 59 -3.83 32.82 -4.61
N GLY A 60 -4.69 33.47 -3.84
CA GLY A 60 -4.77 34.93 -3.77
C GLY A 60 -4.54 35.49 -2.36
N GLY A 61 -4.40 34.63 -1.36
CA GLY A 61 -4.00 35.02 -0.01
C GLY A 61 -3.91 33.82 0.93
N ILE A 62 -3.22 34.03 2.05
CA ILE A 62 -3.03 33.06 3.13
C ILE A 62 -3.30 33.77 4.44
N LEU A 63 -3.90 33.08 5.40
CA LEU A 63 -4.16 33.59 6.73
C LEU A 63 -3.53 32.67 7.78
N LEU A 64 -2.66 33.25 8.60
CA LEU A 64 -1.97 32.63 9.71
C LEU A 64 -2.58 33.09 11.04
N LEU A 65 -2.56 32.19 12.02
CA LEU A 65 -3.11 32.41 13.36
C LEU A 65 -1.95 32.31 14.37
N PRO A 66 -1.26 33.41 14.70
CA PRO A 66 -0.14 33.39 15.63
C PRO A 66 -0.56 32.96 17.04
N GLU A 67 0.12 31.94 17.58
CA GLU A 67 -0.12 31.43 18.93
C GLU A 67 0.51 32.34 20.01
N LYS A 68 1.82 32.63 19.86
CA LYS A 68 2.63 33.38 20.85
C LYS A 68 3.85 34.11 20.26
N ASP A 69 4.41 33.63 19.15
CA ASP A 69 5.61 34.18 18.52
C ASP A 69 5.27 34.72 17.14
N LEU A 70 5.25 36.05 17.00
CA LEU A 70 4.95 36.68 15.72
C LEU A 70 6.11 36.49 14.74
N GLU A 71 7.37 36.57 15.18
CA GLU A 71 8.54 36.46 14.30
C GLU A 71 8.58 35.08 13.62
N GLN A 72 8.34 34.02 14.39
CA GLN A 72 8.24 32.67 13.85
C GLN A 72 7.11 32.53 12.80
N GLU A 73 5.99 33.21 12.99
CA GLU A 73 4.87 33.19 12.04
C GLU A 73 5.14 34.05 10.80
N LEU A 74 5.95 35.10 10.92
CA LEU A 74 6.41 35.86 9.75
C LEU A 74 7.33 35.01 8.87
N ASP A 75 8.25 34.25 9.49
CA ASP A 75 9.10 33.29 8.76
C ASP A 75 8.27 32.21 8.06
N ARG A 76 7.29 31.63 8.76
CA ARG A 76 6.34 30.68 8.14
C ARG A 76 5.56 31.33 7.00
N GLY A 77 5.09 32.56 7.18
CA GLY A 77 4.38 33.34 6.17
C GLY A 77 5.21 33.56 4.91
N ARG A 78 6.51 33.84 5.05
CA ARG A 78 7.46 33.92 3.95
C ARG A 78 7.57 32.59 3.20
N SER A 79 7.82 31.49 3.91
CA SER A 79 7.91 30.15 3.31
C SER A 79 6.62 29.74 2.57
N PHE A 80 5.45 30.07 3.10
CA PHE A 80 4.19 29.80 2.42
C PHE A 80 3.97 30.66 1.18
N CYS A 81 4.31 31.95 1.25
CA CYS A 81 4.20 32.86 0.12
C CYS A 81 5.08 32.40 -1.05
N ASP A 82 6.32 31.99 -0.75
CA ASP A 82 7.25 31.43 -1.73
C ASP A 82 6.68 30.18 -2.41
N ALA A 83 6.18 29.23 -1.61
CA ALA A 83 5.58 27.99 -2.09
C ALA A 83 4.24 28.16 -2.84
N LEU A 84 3.53 29.27 -2.64
CA LEU A 84 2.22 29.55 -3.26
C LEU A 84 2.24 30.68 -4.29
N GLY A 85 3.41 31.27 -4.56
CA GLY A 85 3.58 32.31 -5.58
C GLY A 85 2.92 33.65 -5.21
N LEU A 86 2.96 34.01 -3.93
CA LEU A 86 2.38 35.24 -3.37
C LEU A 86 3.47 36.18 -2.87
N LYS A 87 3.19 37.49 -2.90
CA LYS A 87 4.02 38.51 -2.25
C LYS A 87 3.46 38.98 -0.90
N HIS A 88 2.35 38.40 -0.44
CA HIS A 88 1.65 38.84 0.76
C HIS A 88 0.97 37.69 1.50
N PHE A 89 0.87 37.84 2.83
CA PHE A 89 0.11 36.97 3.71
C PHE A 89 -0.53 37.79 4.85
N VAL A 90 -1.45 37.16 5.58
CA VAL A 90 -2.21 37.79 6.66
C VAL A 90 -1.89 37.10 7.99
N THR A 91 -1.68 37.87 9.06
CA THR A 91 -1.71 37.37 10.43
C THR A 91 -2.97 37.88 11.14
N TRP A 92 -3.69 36.97 11.79
CA TRP A 92 -4.83 37.32 12.64
C TRP A 92 -4.41 37.22 14.11
N GLU A 93 -4.07 38.36 14.70
CA GLU A 93 -3.64 38.48 16.08
C GLU A 93 -4.85 38.68 17.02
N THR A 94 -4.60 38.79 18.32
CA THR A 94 -5.66 38.91 19.33
C THR A 94 -6.44 40.22 19.24
N ASP A 95 -5.80 41.32 18.85
CA ASP A 95 -6.35 42.68 18.86
C ASP A 95 -6.40 43.33 17.47
N GLN A 96 -5.83 42.69 16.46
CA GLN A 96 -5.71 43.24 15.11
C GLN A 96 -5.50 42.15 14.06
N VAL A 97 -5.69 42.53 12.80
CA VAL A 97 -5.32 41.73 11.64
C VAL A 97 -4.33 42.54 10.81
N ARG A 98 -3.21 41.94 10.42
CA ARG A 98 -2.17 42.59 9.61
C ARG A 98 -1.97 41.86 8.31
N ILE A 99 -1.82 42.63 7.23
CA ILE A 99 -1.36 42.15 5.94
C ILE A 99 0.11 42.51 5.83
N TRP A 100 0.92 41.49 5.61
CA TRP A 100 2.37 41.59 5.42
C TRP A 100 2.70 41.47 3.95
N GLN A 101 3.71 42.18 3.51
CA GLN A 101 4.26 42.13 2.16
C GLN A 101 5.72 41.72 2.21
N LEU A 102 6.12 40.82 1.33
CA LEU A 102 7.50 40.38 1.18
C LEU A 102 8.30 41.41 0.38
N GLY A 103 9.35 41.94 1.00
CA GLY A 103 10.43 42.67 0.33
C GLY A 103 11.55 41.71 -0.12
N GLU A 104 12.66 42.27 -0.62
CA GLU A 104 13.82 41.48 -1.07
C GLU A 104 14.53 40.77 0.11
N GLU A 105 14.62 41.42 1.27
CA GLU A 105 15.31 40.87 2.44
C GLU A 105 14.45 40.82 3.72
N ASP A 106 13.32 41.53 3.77
CA ASP A 106 12.52 41.68 5.00
C ASP A 106 11.00 41.58 4.73
N VAL A 107 10.22 41.40 5.80
CA VAL A 107 8.77 41.32 5.78
C VAL A 107 8.19 42.63 6.34
N GLU A 108 7.57 43.42 5.48
CA GLU A 108 7.04 44.73 5.86
C GLU A 108 5.52 44.70 6.08
N GLN A 109 5.04 45.51 7.04
CA GLN A 109 3.61 45.65 7.26
C GLN A 109 2.99 46.53 6.16
N TYR A 110 2.15 45.94 5.31
CA TYR A 110 1.44 46.65 4.25
C TYR A 110 0.19 47.37 4.77
N LYS A 111 -0.62 46.66 5.58
CA LYS A 111 -1.88 47.21 6.11
C LYS A 111 -2.24 46.56 7.44
N SER A 112 -2.88 47.30 8.35
CA SER A 112 -3.43 46.76 9.60
C SER A 112 -4.89 47.14 9.77
N PHE A 113 -5.63 46.30 10.49
CA PHE A 113 -7.02 46.47 10.83
C PHE A 113 -7.20 46.20 12.33
N ALA A 114 -7.73 47.16 13.08
CA ALA A 114 -7.97 46.98 14.51
C ALA A 114 -9.26 46.18 14.75
N LEU A 115 -9.23 45.20 15.65
CA LEU A 115 -10.43 44.49 16.08
C LEU A 115 -11.20 45.33 17.10
N GLN A 116 -12.28 45.96 16.66
CA GLN A 116 -13.18 46.70 17.54
C GLN A 116 -14.24 45.77 18.15
N ASN A 117 -14.45 45.82 19.46
CA ASN A 117 -15.45 45.03 20.20
C ASN A 117 -15.29 43.50 20.00
N SER A 118 -14.24 42.93 20.60
CA SER A 118 -13.91 41.49 20.57
C SER A 118 -14.97 40.56 21.19
N ASP A 119 -15.98 41.12 21.87
CA ASP A 119 -17.00 40.35 22.59
C ASP A 119 -18.16 39.88 21.69
N HIS A 120 -18.23 40.36 20.44
CA HIS A 120 -19.29 39.99 19.49
C HIS A 120 -18.73 39.26 18.26
N PRO A 121 -19.29 38.08 17.89
CA PRO A 121 -18.82 37.29 16.74
C PRO A 121 -18.98 38.03 15.41
N ASP A 122 -20.00 38.87 15.29
CA ASP A 122 -20.21 39.70 14.10
C ASP A 122 -19.03 40.65 13.83
N SER A 123 -18.36 41.15 14.87
CA SER A 123 -17.17 42.00 14.70
C SER A 123 -16.06 41.28 13.92
N PHE A 124 -15.82 40.00 14.21
CA PHE A 124 -14.85 39.16 13.50
C PHE A 124 -15.28 38.91 12.05
N ARG A 125 -16.58 38.67 11.82
CA ARG A 125 -17.12 38.45 10.48
C ARG A 125 -17.00 39.70 9.59
N HIS A 126 -17.28 40.89 10.12
CA HIS A 126 -17.13 42.15 9.38
C HIS A 126 -15.65 42.41 9.08
N LEU A 127 -14.77 42.21 10.07
CA LEU A 127 -13.33 42.38 9.90
C LEU A 127 -12.76 41.43 8.82
N LEU A 128 -13.22 40.17 8.81
CA LEU A 128 -12.86 39.21 7.76
C LEU A 128 -13.29 39.71 6.37
N GLY A 129 -14.49 40.32 6.26
CA GLY A 129 -14.95 40.95 5.03
C GLY A 129 -14.01 42.06 4.55
N ASP A 130 -13.57 42.94 5.45
CA ASP A 130 -12.62 44.03 5.13
C ASP A 130 -11.25 43.50 4.69
N VAL A 131 -10.78 42.42 5.33
CA VAL A 131 -9.53 41.74 4.99
C VAL A 131 -9.64 41.11 3.60
N LEU A 132 -10.74 40.40 3.30
CA LEU A 132 -10.96 39.78 1.99
C LEU A 132 -11.07 40.83 0.86
N GLU A 133 -11.70 41.98 1.11
CA GLU A 133 -11.78 43.05 0.11
C GLU A 133 -10.41 43.69 -0.13
N ALA A 134 -9.55 43.80 0.89
CA ALA A 134 -8.17 44.22 0.71
C ALA A 134 -7.34 43.18 -0.06
N LEU A 135 -7.51 41.90 0.26
CA LEU A 135 -6.85 40.79 -0.44
C LEU A 135 -7.28 40.69 -1.90
N LYS A 136 -8.49 41.10 -2.26
CA LYS A 136 -8.97 41.08 -3.66
C LYS A 136 -8.10 41.92 -4.60
N LEU A 137 -7.63 43.09 -4.16
CA LEU A 137 -6.70 43.90 -4.94
C LEU A 137 -5.33 43.21 -5.00
N LEU A 138 -4.83 42.75 -3.85
CA LEU A 138 -3.52 42.08 -3.72
C LEU A 138 -3.46 40.76 -4.48
N ALA A 139 -4.57 40.05 -4.63
CA ALA A 139 -4.69 38.86 -5.45
C ALA A 139 -4.46 39.13 -6.95
N VAL A 140 -4.49 40.40 -7.39
CA VAL A 140 -4.16 40.79 -8.77
C VAL A 140 -2.75 41.35 -8.86
N ILE A 141 -2.37 42.22 -7.93
CA ILE A 141 -1.09 42.96 -8.00
C ILE A 141 0.08 42.28 -7.27
N GLY A 142 -0.23 41.36 -6.33
CA GLY A 142 0.73 40.68 -5.46
C GLY A 142 1.16 39.31 -5.96
N HIS A 143 0.93 39.00 -7.24
CA HIS A 143 1.46 37.78 -7.85
C HIS A 143 2.96 37.90 -8.11
N VAL A 144 3.68 36.84 -7.77
CA VAL A 144 5.10 36.68 -8.13
C VAL A 144 5.19 36.49 -9.65
N THR A 145 6.17 37.14 -10.28
CA THR A 145 6.35 36.99 -11.72
C THR A 145 6.79 35.58 -12.07
N ASN A 146 6.53 35.14 -13.30
CA ASN A 146 6.85 33.78 -13.72
C ASN A 146 8.35 33.44 -13.61
N GLU A 147 9.26 34.41 -13.61
CA GLU A 147 10.70 34.17 -13.48
C GLU A 147 11.13 34.04 -12.01
N GLU A 148 10.39 34.69 -11.11
CA GLU A 148 10.65 34.75 -9.66
C GLU A 148 9.95 33.61 -8.88
N LEU A 149 9.03 32.85 -9.48
CA LEU A 149 8.36 31.74 -8.79
C LEU A 149 9.39 30.72 -8.31
N SER A 150 9.21 30.20 -7.10
CA SER A 150 10.16 29.27 -6.51
C SER A 150 9.99 27.83 -6.99
N PRO A 151 10.99 26.96 -6.77
CA PRO A 151 10.86 25.54 -7.07
C PRO A 151 9.73 24.86 -6.30
N HIS A 152 9.42 25.35 -5.09
CA HIS A 152 8.34 24.82 -4.24
C HIS A 152 6.97 25.07 -4.87
N TYR A 153 6.77 26.17 -5.60
CA TYR A 153 5.52 26.44 -6.31
C TYR A 153 5.18 25.36 -7.33
N LEU A 154 6.12 25.03 -8.24
CA LEU A 154 5.91 23.99 -9.24
C LEU A 154 5.79 22.60 -8.60
N HIS A 155 6.55 22.34 -7.54
CA HIS A 155 6.45 21.10 -6.79
C HIS A 155 5.05 20.90 -6.19
N ASN A 156 4.46 21.92 -5.55
CA ASN A 156 3.08 21.85 -5.07
C ASN A 156 2.05 21.73 -6.22
N LEU A 157 2.31 22.33 -7.38
CA LEU A 157 1.49 22.15 -8.58
C LEU A 157 1.50 20.70 -9.07
N PHE A 158 2.66 20.03 -9.05
CA PHE A 158 2.77 18.62 -9.37
C PHE A 158 2.00 17.74 -8.39
N GLN A 159 2.20 17.95 -7.08
CA GLN A 159 1.50 17.19 -6.04
C GLN A 159 -0.02 17.37 -6.12
N THR A 160 -0.49 18.62 -6.26
CA THR A 160 -1.92 18.91 -6.41
C THR A 160 -2.52 18.24 -7.64
N THR A 161 -1.75 18.12 -8.73
CA THR A 161 -2.19 17.40 -9.93
C THR A 161 -2.33 15.90 -9.66
N LEU A 162 -1.34 15.29 -8.99
CA LEU A 162 -1.40 13.88 -8.60
C LEU A 162 -2.60 13.60 -7.68
N ASP A 163 -2.80 14.44 -6.66
CA ASP A 163 -3.89 14.30 -5.68
C ASP A 163 -5.27 14.38 -6.33
N HIS A 164 -5.45 15.27 -7.31
CA HIS A 164 -6.73 15.39 -8.03
C HIS A 164 -6.94 14.28 -9.05
N ALA A 165 -5.88 13.76 -9.68
CA ALA A 165 -6.00 12.69 -10.68
C ALA A 165 -6.18 11.30 -10.05
N LEU A 166 -5.62 11.08 -8.85
CA LEU A 166 -5.57 9.77 -8.20
C LEU A 166 -6.94 9.09 -8.01
N PRO A 167 -8.00 9.77 -7.53
CA PRO A 167 -9.29 9.11 -7.28
C PRO A 167 -9.89 8.46 -8.53
N ALA A 168 -9.82 9.14 -9.69
CA ALA A 168 -10.34 8.61 -10.94
C ALA A 168 -9.53 7.39 -11.43
N LEU A 169 -8.21 7.41 -11.24
CA LEU A 169 -7.33 6.28 -11.56
C LEU A 169 -7.61 5.09 -10.63
N VAL A 170 -7.71 5.31 -9.32
CA VAL A 170 -8.05 4.27 -8.33
C VAL A 170 -9.38 3.61 -8.69
N ASP A 171 -10.40 4.39 -9.03
CA ASP A 171 -11.68 3.87 -9.48
C ASP A 171 -11.53 2.99 -10.73
N SER A 172 -10.77 3.45 -11.73
CA SER A 172 -10.54 2.70 -12.98
C SER A 172 -9.82 1.37 -12.75
N TYR A 173 -8.72 1.37 -12.00
CA TYR A 173 -7.96 0.16 -11.68
C TYR A 173 -8.76 -0.82 -10.83
N ARG A 174 -9.53 -0.32 -9.86
CA ARG A 174 -10.44 -1.16 -9.06
C ARG A 174 -11.54 -1.80 -9.91
N ARG A 175 -12.12 -1.08 -10.87
CA ARG A 175 -13.12 -1.62 -11.81
C ARG A 175 -12.51 -2.68 -12.73
N GLN A 176 -11.32 -2.44 -13.28
CA GLN A 176 -10.63 -3.41 -14.13
C GLN A 176 -10.35 -4.74 -13.40
N ARG A 177 -9.99 -4.66 -12.11
CA ARG A 177 -9.83 -5.86 -11.27
C ARG A 177 -11.12 -6.67 -11.13
N ALA A 178 -12.29 -6.04 -11.21
CA ALA A 178 -13.57 -6.75 -11.20
C ALA A 178 -13.79 -7.57 -12.49
N GLU A 179 -13.26 -7.11 -13.62
CA GLU A 179 -13.44 -7.74 -14.93
C GLU A 179 -12.51 -8.95 -15.14
N LYS A 180 -11.29 -8.90 -14.61
CA LYS A 180 -10.30 -9.96 -14.82
C LYS A 180 -10.60 -11.26 -14.04
N GLU A 181 -11.57 -11.27 -13.12
CA GLU A 181 -11.93 -12.37 -12.21
C GLU A 181 -10.76 -13.02 -11.43
N THR A 182 -9.53 -12.54 -11.64
CA THR A 182 -8.30 -13.06 -11.07
C THR A 182 -8.30 -12.84 -9.58
N THR A 183 -8.07 -13.93 -8.85
CA THR A 183 -7.87 -13.94 -7.39
C THR A 183 -6.52 -13.36 -6.98
N VAL A 184 -5.69 -12.94 -7.93
CA VAL A 184 -4.38 -12.36 -7.69
C VAL A 184 -4.54 -10.94 -7.15
N ALA A 185 -3.93 -10.73 -5.98
CA ALA A 185 -4.20 -9.64 -5.06
C ALA A 185 -3.33 -8.41 -5.33
N ASP A 186 -3.15 -8.02 -6.59
CA ASP A 186 -2.43 -6.78 -6.85
C ASP A 186 -3.26 -5.62 -6.25
N ASP A 187 -2.60 -4.80 -5.44
CA ASP A 187 -3.26 -3.67 -4.79
C ASP A 187 -3.56 -2.61 -5.87
N ALA A 188 -4.81 -2.62 -6.36
CA ALA A 188 -5.29 -1.71 -7.39
C ALA A 188 -5.02 -0.23 -7.04
N ASP A 189 -5.00 0.11 -5.75
CA ASP A 189 -4.69 1.48 -5.31
C ASP A 189 -3.21 1.80 -5.54
N GLN A 190 -2.32 0.88 -5.18
CA GLN A 190 -0.88 1.03 -5.41
C GLN A 190 -0.55 1.06 -6.91
N LEU A 191 -1.21 0.22 -7.72
CA LEU A 191 -1.06 0.27 -9.18
C LEU A 191 -1.51 1.61 -9.76
N ALA A 192 -2.62 2.16 -9.25
CA ALA A 192 -3.11 3.48 -9.67
C ALA A 192 -2.16 4.61 -9.25
N GLU A 193 -1.62 4.58 -8.03
CA GLU A 193 -0.60 5.54 -7.58
C GLU A 193 0.65 5.49 -8.46
N GLU A 194 1.11 4.29 -8.79
CA GLU A 194 2.27 4.06 -9.64
C GLU A 194 2.06 4.61 -11.05
N ALA A 195 0.90 4.34 -11.64
CA ALA A 195 0.51 4.87 -12.95
C ALA A 195 0.38 6.39 -12.92
N ASN A 196 -0.18 6.97 -11.84
CA ASN A 196 -0.32 8.42 -11.67
C ASN A 196 1.04 9.12 -11.66
N ARG A 197 2.01 8.58 -10.91
CA ARG A 197 3.39 9.09 -10.86
C ARG A 197 4.10 8.93 -12.19
N LEU A 198 4.00 7.77 -12.83
CA LEU A 198 4.61 7.52 -14.14
C LEU A 198 4.07 8.48 -15.20
N LEU A 199 2.77 8.71 -15.24
CA LEU A 199 2.12 9.63 -16.18
C LEU A 199 2.61 11.08 -16.00
N LEU A 200 2.75 11.52 -14.74
CA LEU A 200 3.37 12.82 -14.44
C LEU A 200 4.81 12.88 -14.98
N LEU A 201 5.64 11.88 -14.71
CA LEU A 201 7.05 11.84 -15.13
C LEU A 201 7.19 11.84 -16.67
N GLN A 202 6.35 11.08 -17.37
CA GLN A 202 6.26 11.08 -18.82
C GLN A 202 5.96 12.49 -19.35
N LEU A 203 4.97 13.16 -18.77
CA LEU A 203 4.59 14.52 -19.16
C LEU A 203 5.70 15.54 -18.88
N LEU A 204 6.33 15.49 -17.71
CA LEU A 204 7.42 16.39 -17.35
C LEU A 204 8.64 16.16 -18.24
N GLY A 205 8.99 14.91 -18.52
CA GLY A 205 10.08 14.57 -19.44
C GLY A 205 9.79 15.05 -20.87
N LEU A 206 8.60 14.77 -21.41
CA LEU A 206 8.22 15.25 -22.74
C LEU A 206 8.13 16.78 -22.83
N ALA A 207 7.66 17.44 -21.77
CA ALA A 207 7.63 18.90 -21.68
C ALA A 207 9.05 19.49 -21.60
N TRP A 208 9.97 18.85 -20.88
CA TRP A 208 11.38 19.26 -20.77
C TRP A 208 12.08 19.25 -22.13
N TYR A 209 11.90 18.16 -22.89
CA TYR A 209 12.44 18.04 -24.25
C TYR A 209 11.57 18.70 -25.34
N GLN A 210 10.49 19.38 -24.95
CA GLN A 210 9.55 20.08 -25.84
C GLN A 210 9.01 19.17 -26.97
N LYS A 211 8.71 17.91 -26.66
CA LYS A 211 8.25 16.88 -27.61
C LYS A 211 6.73 16.72 -27.67
N LEU A 212 5.99 17.43 -26.81
CA LEU A 212 4.53 17.41 -26.83
C LEU A 212 3.95 18.32 -27.92
N PRO A 213 2.91 17.88 -28.64
CA PRO A 213 2.17 18.74 -29.57
C PRO A 213 1.64 20.02 -28.92
N SER A 214 1.61 21.12 -29.67
CA SER A 214 1.16 22.43 -29.18
C SER A 214 -0.32 22.48 -28.81
N ALA A 215 -1.17 21.64 -29.41
CA ALA A 215 -2.58 21.52 -29.07
C ALA A 215 -2.94 20.04 -28.85
N ILE A 216 -3.31 19.70 -27.62
CA ILE A 216 -3.72 18.35 -27.21
C ILE A 216 -5.09 18.50 -26.54
N LEU A 217 -6.06 17.70 -26.95
CA LEU A 217 -7.34 17.60 -26.25
C LEU A 217 -7.18 16.61 -25.08
N PRO A 218 -7.86 16.82 -23.93
CA PRO A 218 -7.78 15.91 -22.78
C PRO A 218 -8.01 14.44 -23.17
N GLU A 219 -9.01 14.16 -24.00
CA GLU A 219 -9.37 12.80 -24.46
C GLU A 219 -8.28 12.13 -25.30
N LYS A 220 -7.35 12.92 -25.85
CA LYS A 220 -6.25 12.45 -26.70
C LYS A 220 -4.90 12.49 -25.98
N LEU A 221 -4.88 12.81 -24.68
CA LEU A 221 -3.64 13.03 -23.93
C LEU A 221 -2.76 11.78 -23.89
N GLU A 222 -3.32 10.64 -23.47
CA GLU A 222 -2.61 9.36 -23.39
C GLU A 222 -2.01 8.96 -24.75
N ARG A 223 -2.82 9.05 -25.81
CA ARG A 223 -2.36 8.80 -27.18
C ARG A 223 -1.26 9.76 -27.61
N ALA A 224 -1.35 11.04 -27.28
CA ALA A 224 -0.32 12.02 -27.61
C ALA A 224 1.00 11.71 -26.91
N ILE A 225 0.95 11.31 -25.62
CA ILE A 225 2.13 10.87 -24.87
C ILE A 225 2.78 9.67 -25.56
N HIS A 226 2.03 8.61 -25.84
CA HIS A 226 2.57 7.41 -26.49
C HIS A 226 3.21 7.67 -27.86
N LEU A 227 2.65 8.58 -28.65
CA LEU A 227 3.23 8.95 -29.95
C LEU A 227 4.48 9.82 -29.82
N SER A 228 4.63 10.57 -28.73
CA SER A 228 5.78 11.45 -28.49
C SER A 228 6.93 10.78 -27.73
N LEU A 229 6.67 9.70 -26.96
CA LEU A 229 7.72 8.98 -26.22
C LEU A 229 8.92 8.52 -27.08
N PRO A 230 8.75 8.04 -28.33
CA PRO A 230 9.87 7.67 -29.19
C PRO A 230 10.80 8.83 -29.58
N GLU A 231 10.39 10.09 -29.38
CA GLU A 231 11.21 11.27 -29.67
C GLU A 231 12.17 11.64 -28.54
N LEU A 232 12.08 10.97 -27.38
CA LEU A 232 12.97 11.17 -26.24
C LEU A 232 14.31 10.44 -26.42
N PRO A 233 15.36 10.83 -25.67
CA PRO A 233 16.59 10.05 -25.58
C PRO A 233 16.32 8.58 -25.21
N THR A 234 17.07 7.65 -25.79
CA THR A 234 16.82 6.19 -25.68
C THR A 234 16.67 5.69 -24.25
N HIS A 235 17.50 6.20 -23.31
CA HIS A 235 17.42 5.81 -21.90
C HIS A 235 16.10 6.22 -21.25
N LEU A 236 15.57 7.42 -21.56
CA LEU A 236 14.26 7.87 -21.07
C LEU A 236 13.13 7.13 -21.77
N GLN A 237 13.23 6.95 -23.09
CA GLN A 237 12.23 6.20 -23.86
C GLN A 237 12.03 4.79 -23.28
N GLN A 238 13.11 4.07 -23.00
CA GLN A 238 13.05 2.69 -22.49
C GLN A 238 12.29 2.59 -21.16
N VAL A 239 12.52 3.54 -20.26
CA VAL A 239 11.93 3.52 -18.92
C VAL A 239 10.51 4.10 -18.91
N PHE A 240 10.27 5.18 -19.64
CA PHE A 240 8.94 5.78 -19.75
C PHE A 240 7.95 4.92 -20.56
N SER A 241 8.43 4.00 -21.40
CA SER A 241 7.56 3.07 -22.14
C SER A 241 7.16 1.84 -21.32
N GLN A 242 7.68 1.68 -20.10
CA GLN A 242 7.29 0.59 -19.21
C GLN A 242 5.85 0.78 -18.74
N GLN A 243 5.17 -0.32 -18.45
CA GLN A 243 3.81 -0.32 -17.92
C GLN A 243 3.75 -1.06 -16.60
N THR A 244 2.86 -0.64 -15.71
CA THR A 244 2.67 -1.27 -14.39
C THR A 244 2.07 -2.67 -14.50
N ILE A 245 1.20 -2.88 -15.50
CA ILE A 245 0.54 -4.16 -15.79
C ILE A 245 0.45 -4.35 -17.31
N GLU A 246 0.34 -5.59 -17.78
CA GLU A 246 0.32 -5.93 -19.21
C GLU A 246 -0.78 -5.20 -20.02
N SER A 247 -1.93 -5.00 -19.38
CA SER A 247 -3.06 -4.28 -19.96
C SER A 247 -3.59 -3.31 -18.91
N PRO A 248 -3.09 -2.05 -18.87
CA PRO A 248 -3.64 -1.01 -18.00
C PRO A 248 -5.03 -0.59 -18.48
N PRO A 249 -5.91 -0.07 -17.59
CA PRO A 249 -7.16 0.53 -18.03
C PRO A 249 -6.87 1.84 -18.78
N GLU A 250 -7.77 2.24 -19.68
CA GLU A 250 -7.66 3.53 -20.37
C GLU A 250 -7.65 4.70 -19.38
N LEU A 251 -6.92 5.78 -19.72
CA LEU A 251 -6.83 6.97 -18.87
C LEU A 251 -8.23 7.61 -18.68
N PRO A 252 -8.77 7.66 -17.44
CA PRO A 252 -10.06 8.29 -17.19
C PRO A 252 -10.04 9.77 -17.56
N LEU A 253 -11.15 10.28 -18.11
CA LEU A 253 -11.24 11.67 -18.57
C LEU A 253 -10.94 12.68 -17.45
N ASP A 254 -11.42 12.45 -16.23
CA ASP A 254 -11.17 13.35 -15.10
C ASP A 254 -9.68 13.47 -14.77
N ALA A 255 -8.94 12.36 -14.82
CA ALA A 255 -7.49 12.35 -14.66
C ALA A 255 -6.80 13.05 -15.85
N ALA A 256 -7.25 12.76 -17.08
CA ALA A 256 -6.72 13.39 -18.29
C ALA A 256 -6.89 14.92 -18.29
N VAL A 257 -8.03 15.42 -17.79
CA VAL A 257 -8.30 16.85 -17.62
C VAL A 257 -7.32 17.47 -16.61
N CYS A 258 -7.06 16.81 -15.48
CA CYS A 258 -6.09 17.29 -14.49
C CYS A 258 -4.69 17.46 -15.09
N PHE A 259 -4.20 16.45 -15.79
CA PHE A 259 -2.89 16.49 -16.45
C PHE A 259 -2.84 17.47 -17.63
N HIS A 260 -3.95 17.62 -18.37
CA HIS A 260 -4.06 18.63 -19.42
C HIS A 260 -3.97 20.05 -18.84
N HIS A 261 -4.64 20.32 -17.71
CA HIS A 261 -4.53 21.61 -17.02
C HIS A 261 -3.10 21.87 -16.52
N LEU A 262 -2.41 20.86 -16.00
CA LEU A 262 -1.00 20.96 -15.65
C LEU A 262 -0.17 21.39 -16.87
N LEU A 263 -0.33 20.73 -18.02
CA LEU A 263 0.42 21.05 -19.24
C LEU A 263 0.20 22.50 -19.70
N LEU A 264 -1.06 22.95 -19.70
CA LEU A 264 -1.39 24.35 -20.02
C LEU A 264 -0.74 25.32 -19.04
N ARG A 265 -0.77 24.98 -17.74
CA ARG A 265 -0.20 25.81 -16.69
C ARG A 265 1.32 25.91 -16.82
N LEU A 266 2.02 24.81 -17.08
CA LEU A 266 3.47 24.80 -17.29
C LEU A 266 3.89 25.67 -18.47
N ARG A 267 3.09 25.73 -19.54
CA ARG A 267 3.32 26.64 -20.68
C ARG A 267 3.12 28.10 -20.28
N GLN A 268 2.04 28.41 -19.57
CA GLN A 268 1.77 29.78 -19.09
C GLN A 268 2.88 30.31 -18.19
N LEU A 269 3.44 29.43 -17.35
CA LEU A 269 4.49 29.77 -16.39
C LEU A 269 5.88 29.83 -17.01
N SER A 270 6.04 29.47 -18.29
CA SER A 270 7.35 29.28 -18.91
C SER A 270 8.28 28.45 -18.04
N TRP A 271 7.77 27.31 -17.55
CA TRP A 271 8.34 26.59 -16.40
C TRP A 271 9.83 26.21 -16.55
N LEU A 272 10.33 26.08 -17.79
CA LEU A 272 11.75 25.82 -18.11
C LEU A 272 12.67 27.04 -17.93
N GLN A 273 12.15 28.20 -17.57
CA GLN A 273 12.91 29.44 -17.40
C GLN A 273 12.67 29.99 -15.98
N PRO A 274 13.71 30.09 -15.13
CA PRO A 274 15.06 29.53 -15.32
C PRO A 274 15.06 27.99 -15.26
N GLY A 275 16.00 27.36 -15.97
CA GLY A 275 16.09 25.89 -16.03
C GLY A 275 16.35 25.24 -14.67
N GLU A 276 17.14 25.90 -13.82
CA GLU A 276 17.46 25.45 -12.46
C GLU A 276 16.21 25.23 -11.62
N ARG A 277 15.22 26.12 -11.72
CA ARG A 277 13.95 25.97 -11.01
C ARG A 277 13.24 24.68 -11.37
N ALA A 278 13.10 24.39 -12.66
CA ALA A 278 12.44 23.17 -13.11
C ALA A 278 13.20 21.92 -12.64
N THR A 279 14.54 21.95 -12.69
CA THR A 279 15.39 20.88 -12.15
C THR A 279 15.17 20.68 -10.65
N ASP A 280 15.19 21.76 -9.88
CA ASP A 280 15.00 21.73 -8.42
C ASP A 280 13.59 21.25 -8.04
N SER A 281 12.55 21.67 -8.75
CA SER A 281 11.18 21.20 -8.51
C SER A 281 11.01 19.70 -8.73
N ILE A 282 11.64 19.15 -9.78
CA ILE A 282 11.65 17.71 -10.05
C ILE A 282 12.48 16.98 -8.98
N ARG A 283 13.62 17.54 -8.55
CA ARG A 283 14.42 16.98 -7.46
C ARG A 283 13.59 16.87 -6.17
N LEU A 284 12.94 17.97 -5.76
CA LEU A 284 12.07 18.00 -4.58
C LEU A 284 10.93 16.98 -4.67
N LEU A 285 10.31 16.83 -5.85
CA LEU A 285 9.27 15.84 -6.10
C LEU A 285 9.76 14.41 -5.83
N ILE A 286 10.93 14.07 -6.38
CA ILE A 286 11.51 12.72 -6.27
C ILE A 286 12.00 12.45 -4.84
N GLU A 287 12.66 13.42 -4.21
CA GLU A 287 13.13 13.31 -2.82
C GLU A 287 11.97 13.12 -1.85
N GLN A 288 10.82 13.76 -2.09
CA GLN A 288 9.63 13.54 -1.27
C GLN A 288 9.13 12.09 -1.34
N TRP A 289 9.13 11.48 -2.53
CA TRP A 289 8.70 10.09 -2.68
C TRP A 289 9.64 9.11 -1.96
N SER A 290 10.90 9.50 -1.71
CA SER A 290 11.90 8.69 -1.02
C SER A 290 12.16 9.08 0.44
N ARG A 291 11.46 10.07 1.01
CA ARG A 291 11.81 10.71 2.30
C ARG A 291 11.80 9.77 3.52
N ASN A 292 11.02 8.70 3.48
CA ASN A 292 10.87 7.75 4.58
C ASN A 292 11.72 6.49 4.41
N GLN A 293 12.54 6.43 3.37
CA GLN A 293 13.29 5.22 3.00
C GLN A 293 14.73 5.34 3.46
N GLN A 294 15.29 4.25 3.96
CA GLN A 294 16.71 4.23 4.30
C GLN A 294 17.52 4.32 3.00
N PRO A 295 18.56 5.16 2.95
CA PRO A 295 19.44 5.18 1.78
C PRO A 295 20.07 3.80 1.62
N ALA A 296 19.95 3.24 0.42
CA ALA A 296 20.56 1.96 0.11
C ALA A 296 22.09 2.06 0.34
N PRO A 297 22.71 1.01 0.90
CA PRO A 297 24.16 0.97 1.02
C PRO A 297 24.80 1.06 -0.37
N PRO A 298 25.98 1.69 -0.48
CA PRO A 298 26.65 1.88 -1.75
C PRO A 298 26.99 0.52 -2.38
N SER A 299 26.34 0.18 -3.49
CA SER A 299 26.44 -1.12 -4.17
C SER A 299 26.51 -0.96 -5.69
N ASP A 300 27.16 -1.89 -6.37
CA ASP A 300 27.25 -1.93 -7.83
C ASP A 300 25.90 -2.29 -8.47
N ILE A 301 25.14 -3.17 -7.82
CA ILE A 301 23.83 -3.64 -8.26
C ILE A 301 22.81 -3.42 -7.14
N LEU A 302 21.68 -2.78 -7.46
CA LEU A 302 20.55 -2.60 -6.55
C LEU A 302 19.32 -3.34 -7.09
N LEU A 303 18.71 -4.19 -6.26
CA LEU A 303 17.49 -4.92 -6.60
C LEU A 303 16.35 -4.46 -5.70
N TYR A 304 15.26 -4.01 -6.32
CA TYR A 304 14.06 -3.44 -5.71
C TYR A 304 14.35 -2.29 -4.72
N PRO A 305 15.16 -1.28 -5.11
CA PRO A 305 15.38 -0.15 -4.23
C PRO A 305 14.05 0.50 -3.86
N GLU A 306 13.95 0.98 -2.62
CA GLU A 306 12.74 1.70 -2.20
C GLU A 306 12.74 3.12 -2.82
N GLY A 307 13.91 3.73 -3.06
CA GLY A 307 14.04 5.11 -3.52
C GLY A 307 14.77 5.30 -4.86
N ALA A 308 14.64 6.49 -5.45
CA ALA A 308 15.14 6.81 -6.80
C ALA A 308 16.52 7.50 -6.83
N VAL A 309 17.21 7.59 -5.69
CA VAL A 309 18.54 8.19 -5.57
C VAL A 309 19.56 7.10 -5.31
N PHE A 310 20.54 6.98 -6.21
CA PHE A 310 21.53 5.89 -6.18
C PHE A 310 22.94 6.41 -5.95
N ALA A 311 23.80 5.53 -5.44
CA ALA A 311 25.22 5.83 -5.28
C ALA A 311 25.90 5.95 -6.65
N ALA A 312 26.94 6.77 -6.74
CA ALA A 312 27.67 7.02 -8.01
C ALA A 312 28.30 5.75 -8.61
N GLN A 313 28.56 4.73 -7.80
CA GLN A 313 29.11 3.44 -8.23
C GLN A 313 28.07 2.47 -8.78
N THR A 314 26.77 2.73 -8.57
CA THR A 314 25.70 1.84 -9.01
C THR A 314 25.64 1.78 -10.52
N ARG A 315 25.70 0.57 -11.07
CA ARG A 315 25.74 0.29 -12.50
C ARG A 315 24.42 -0.27 -13.01
N LEU A 316 23.73 -1.06 -12.18
CA LEU A 316 22.47 -1.69 -12.54
C LEU A 316 21.45 -1.59 -11.41
N VAL A 317 20.21 -1.27 -11.78
CA VAL A 317 19.06 -1.24 -10.90
C VAL A 317 17.93 -2.05 -11.50
N LEU A 318 17.44 -3.03 -10.75
CA LEU A 318 16.21 -3.76 -11.06
C LEU A 318 15.10 -3.27 -10.14
N SER A 319 13.91 -2.98 -10.66
CA SER A 319 12.74 -2.67 -9.84
C SER A 319 11.45 -3.12 -10.52
N ASP A 320 10.46 -3.48 -9.72
CA ASP A 320 9.08 -3.72 -10.12
C ASP A 320 8.25 -2.42 -10.17
N SER A 321 8.86 -1.26 -9.87
CA SER A 321 8.25 0.07 -9.91
C SER A 321 8.74 0.87 -11.14
N PRO A 322 7.96 0.90 -12.24
CA PRO A 322 8.25 1.74 -13.40
C PRO A 322 8.44 3.23 -13.07
N SER A 323 7.65 3.77 -12.13
CA SER A 323 7.69 5.17 -11.74
C SER A 323 8.98 5.53 -10.99
N LEU A 324 9.49 4.62 -10.14
CA LEU A 324 10.79 4.79 -9.48
C LEU A 324 11.93 4.84 -10.50
N LEU A 325 11.95 3.89 -11.44
CA LEU A 325 12.95 3.86 -12.49
C LEU A 325 12.86 5.12 -13.35
N ALA A 326 11.65 5.55 -13.70
CA ALA A 326 11.39 6.76 -14.49
C ALA A 326 11.88 8.01 -13.75
N ALA A 327 11.65 8.10 -12.44
CA ALA A 327 12.11 9.18 -11.60
C ALA A 327 13.64 9.24 -11.57
N ALA A 328 14.30 8.11 -11.32
CA ALA A 328 15.76 8.03 -11.29
C ALA A 328 16.38 8.41 -12.65
N CYS A 329 15.80 7.91 -13.74
CA CYS A 329 16.25 8.20 -15.10
C CYS A 329 16.14 9.69 -15.44
N LEU A 330 14.97 10.30 -15.16
CA LEU A 330 14.73 11.72 -15.39
C LEU A 330 15.66 12.58 -14.54
N ARG A 331 15.83 12.26 -13.26
CA ARG A 331 16.75 12.97 -12.37
C ARG A 331 18.18 12.92 -12.88
N ASN A 332 18.67 11.75 -13.26
CA ASN A 332 20.05 11.61 -13.75
C ASN A 332 20.26 12.38 -15.07
N ALA A 333 19.26 12.38 -15.95
CA ALA A 333 19.29 13.18 -17.19
C ALA A 333 19.35 14.69 -16.89
N LEU A 334 18.58 15.17 -15.91
CA LEU A 334 18.56 16.59 -15.51
C LEU A 334 19.86 17.03 -14.84
N LEU A 335 20.44 16.17 -14.00
CA LEU A 335 21.69 16.44 -13.28
C LEU A 335 22.95 16.10 -14.09
N GLN A 336 22.79 15.67 -15.35
CA GLN A 336 23.90 15.24 -16.22
C GLN A 336 24.79 14.17 -15.56
N GLN A 337 24.19 13.27 -14.79
CA GLN A 337 24.88 12.17 -14.12
C GLN A 337 25.08 10.98 -15.07
N ALA A 338 26.02 10.11 -14.75
CA ALA A 338 26.28 8.90 -15.54
C ALA A 338 25.03 8.02 -15.61
N SER A 339 24.76 7.46 -16.80
CA SER A 339 23.64 6.56 -17.00
C SER A 339 23.84 5.26 -16.23
N VAL A 340 22.83 4.91 -15.44
CA VAL A 340 22.70 3.61 -14.77
C VAL A 340 21.84 2.72 -15.65
N GLU A 341 22.15 1.43 -15.74
CA GLU A 341 21.29 0.45 -16.41
C GLU A 341 20.04 0.21 -15.55
N LEU A 342 18.87 0.59 -16.08
CA LEU A 342 17.59 0.48 -15.38
C LEU A 342 16.77 -0.62 -16.03
N GLN A 343 16.41 -1.64 -15.25
CA GLN A 343 15.60 -2.77 -15.71
C GLN A 343 14.31 -2.82 -14.90
N ALA A 344 13.17 -2.82 -15.61
CA ALA A 344 11.86 -3.01 -15.00
C ALA A 344 11.49 -4.50 -15.06
N GLY A 345 10.97 -5.04 -13.97
CA GLY A 345 10.51 -6.42 -13.93
C GLY A 345 10.88 -7.11 -12.63
N ASN A 346 11.05 -8.43 -12.70
CA ASN A 346 11.37 -9.25 -11.54
C ASN A 346 12.73 -9.94 -11.64
N LEU A 347 13.19 -10.49 -10.52
CA LEU A 347 14.52 -11.08 -10.37
C LEU A 347 14.73 -12.27 -11.30
N PHE A 348 13.66 -12.96 -11.69
CA PHE A 348 13.75 -14.09 -12.62
C PHE A 348 14.09 -13.71 -14.06
N GLN A 349 14.00 -12.42 -14.41
CA GLN A 349 14.39 -11.89 -15.71
C GLN A 349 15.84 -11.35 -15.71
N LEU A 350 16.47 -11.31 -14.54
CA LEU A 350 17.81 -10.75 -14.36
C LEU A 350 18.90 -11.74 -14.80
N ASP A 351 19.83 -11.26 -15.61
CA ASP A 351 21.05 -12.00 -15.97
C ASP A 351 22.28 -11.37 -15.33
N LEU A 352 22.77 -11.98 -14.25
CA LEU A 352 23.99 -11.55 -13.55
C LEU A 352 25.29 -12.09 -14.17
N SER A 353 25.23 -12.93 -15.20
CA SER A 353 26.43 -13.58 -15.77
C SER A 353 27.45 -12.59 -16.36
N ARG A 354 26.99 -11.38 -16.73
CA ARG A 354 27.82 -10.30 -17.28
C ARG A 354 28.46 -9.41 -16.22
N GLN A 355 27.98 -9.47 -14.98
CA GLN A 355 28.41 -8.63 -13.87
C GLN A 355 29.18 -9.49 -12.87
N ASN A 356 30.47 -9.73 -13.08
CA ASN A 356 31.28 -10.53 -12.14
C ASN A 356 31.91 -9.66 -11.04
N ASN A 357 32.07 -10.22 -9.84
CA ASN A 357 32.67 -9.55 -8.68
C ASN A 357 31.98 -8.22 -8.28
N ALA A 358 30.67 -8.09 -8.52
CA ALA A 358 29.91 -6.92 -8.11
C ALA A 358 29.43 -7.07 -6.65
N THR A 359 29.18 -5.94 -6.01
CA THR A 359 28.45 -5.88 -4.74
C THR A 359 26.95 -5.74 -5.05
N VAL A 360 26.14 -6.68 -4.54
CA VAL A 360 24.70 -6.72 -4.78
C VAL A 360 23.96 -6.38 -3.50
N HIS A 361 23.02 -5.46 -3.57
CA HIS A 361 22.09 -5.19 -2.48
C HIS A 361 20.65 -5.40 -2.95
N ALA A 362 19.85 -6.14 -2.19
CA ALA A 362 18.49 -6.52 -2.57
C ALA A 362 17.49 -6.30 -1.44
N PHE A 363 16.35 -5.68 -1.76
CA PHE A 363 15.21 -5.54 -0.87
C PHE A 363 14.12 -6.54 -1.27
N LEU A 364 13.99 -7.65 -0.55
CA LEU A 364 13.00 -8.67 -0.91
C LEU A 364 11.85 -8.63 0.09
N HIS A 365 10.73 -8.01 -0.29
CA HIS A 365 9.58 -7.76 0.60
C HIS A 365 8.22 -8.15 0.00
N ASN A 366 8.20 -8.75 -1.20
CA ASN A 366 6.96 -9.11 -1.86
C ASN A 366 6.24 -10.29 -1.16
N GLN A 367 5.23 -9.97 -0.36
CA GLN A 367 4.43 -10.92 0.42
C GLN A 367 3.33 -11.65 -0.38
N GLN A 368 3.23 -11.40 -1.68
CA GLN A 368 2.21 -12.01 -2.53
C GLN A 368 2.43 -13.53 -2.63
N LEU A 369 1.34 -14.27 -2.49
CA LEU A 369 1.37 -15.72 -2.72
C LEU A 369 1.23 -16.01 -4.21
N LEU A 370 2.14 -16.83 -4.73
CA LEU A 370 2.13 -17.22 -6.14
C LEU A 370 1.00 -18.21 -6.47
N PRO A 371 0.21 -17.96 -7.52
CA PRO A 371 -0.68 -18.95 -8.12
C PRO A 371 0.04 -20.24 -8.51
N ARG A 372 -0.71 -21.34 -8.65
CA ARG A 372 -0.14 -22.66 -8.95
C ARG A 372 0.69 -22.68 -10.24
N GLU A 373 0.24 -21.99 -11.28
CA GLU A 373 0.92 -21.94 -12.58
C GLU A 373 2.24 -21.16 -12.49
N GLU A 374 2.23 -20.00 -11.84
CA GLU A 374 3.44 -19.19 -11.61
C GLU A 374 4.46 -19.93 -10.74
N ARG A 375 4.03 -20.70 -9.73
CA ARG A 375 4.93 -21.56 -8.95
C ARG A 375 5.63 -22.61 -9.80
N GLN A 376 4.93 -23.21 -10.76
CA GLN A 376 5.56 -24.16 -11.68
C GLN A 376 6.58 -23.46 -12.58
N HIS A 377 6.24 -22.26 -13.08
CA HIS A 377 7.14 -21.46 -13.89
C HIS A 377 8.41 -21.05 -13.12
N CYS A 378 8.26 -20.45 -11.93
CA CYS A 378 9.37 -20.08 -11.06
C CYS A 378 10.21 -21.32 -10.66
N GLY A 379 9.56 -22.46 -10.39
CA GLY A 379 10.24 -23.72 -10.12
C GLY A 379 11.09 -24.24 -11.29
N MET A 380 10.70 -23.97 -12.54
CA MET A 380 11.53 -24.27 -13.71
C MET A 380 12.71 -23.30 -13.81
N LEU A 381 12.48 -22.01 -13.58
CA LEU A 381 13.50 -20.97 -13.61
C LEU A 381 14.54 -21.14 -12.49
N LEU A 382 14.18 -21.65 -11.33
CA LEU A 382 15.14 -22.00 -10.28
C LEU A 382 16.20 -23.02 -10.76
N ARG A 383 15.90 -23.83 -11.78
CA ARG A 383 16.88 -24.76 -12.37
C ARG A 383 17.94 -24.06 -13.22
N THR A 384 17.73 -22.82 -13.66
CA THR A 384 18.78 -22.07 -14.35
C THR A 384 19.85 -21.63 -13.35
N SER A 385 19.44 -21.14 -12.18
CA SER A 385 20.36 -20.74 -11.11
C SER A 385 20.90 -21.91 -10.29
N TRP A 386 20.14 -23.00 -10.21
CA TRP A 386 20.52 -24.24 -9.52
C TRP A 386 20.32 -25.49 -10.39
N PRO A 387 21.19 -25.72 -11.40
CA PRO A 387 21.02 -26.82 -12.35
C PRO A 387 20.96 -28.22 -11.72
N ASN A 388 21.66 -28.39 -10.59
CA ASN A 388 21.81 -29.69 -9.93
C ASN A 388 20.89 -29.88 -8.70
N ARG A 389 19.97 -28.95 -8.43
CA ARG A 389 19.05 -29.06 -7.27
C ARG A 389 17.59 -29.00 -7.69
N ARG A 390 16.75 -29.69 -6.92
CA ARG A 390 15.29 -29.66 -7.07
C ARG A 390 14.67 -29.22 -5.75
N PHE A 391 14.12 -28.02 -5.76
CA PHE A 391 13.47 -27.47 -4.58
C PHE A 391 12.03 -27.95 -4.44
N ARG A 392 11.62 -28.24 -3.22
CA ARG A 392 10.22 -28.51 -2.84
C ARG A 392 9.76 -27.39 -1.92
N ILE A 393 9.34 -26.28 -2.52
CA ILE A 393 8.94 -25.07 -1.77
C ILE A 393 7.45 -25.18 -1.41
N PRO A 394 7.07 -24.99 -0.14
CA PRO A 394 5.67 -24.98 0.31
C PRO A 394 4.81 -23.93 -0.42
N ALA A 395 3.50 -24.19 -0.50
CA ALA A 395 2.56 -23.39 -1.29
C ALA A 395 2.22 -22.02 -0.68
N ASP A 396 2.42 -21.91 0.62
CA ASP A 396 2.20 -20.76 1.49
C ASP A 396 3.42 -19.83 1.58
N ARG A 397 4.53 -20.16 0.90
CA ARG A 397 5.69 -19.27 0.85
C ARG A 397 5.42 -18.05 -0.04
N PRO A 398 5.71 -16.83 0.46
CA PRO A 398 5.55 -15.59 -0.28
C PRO A 398 6.57 -15.46 -1.42
N PHE A 399 6.29 -14.59 -2.39
CA PHE A 399 7.09 -14.45 -3.61
C PHE A 399 8.56 -14.09 -3.33
N TRP A 400 8.83 -13.21 -2.36
CA TRP A 400 10.19 -12.83 -1.98
C TRP A 400 11.09 -14.03 -1.64
N TYR A 401 10.50 -15.11 -1.10
CA TYR A 401 11.25 -16.33 -0.76
C TYR A 401 11.71 -17.08 -2.01
N TRP A 402 10.88 -17.09 -3.07
CA TRP A 402 11.27 -17.67 -4.36
C TRP A 402 12.38 -16.86 -5.02
N GLU A 403 12.29 -15.53 -4.95
CA GLU A 403 13.30 -14.61 -5.46
C GLU A 403 14.62 -14.73 -4.71
N LEU A 404 14.56 -14.89 -3.37
CA LEU A 404 15.72 -15.12 -2.52
C LEU A 404 16.50 -16.37 -2.98
N LEU A 405 15.81 -17.50 -3.14
CA LEU A 405 16.45 -18.75 -3.60
C LEU A 405 17.06 -18.59 -5.00
N HIS A 406 16.38 -17.87 -5.90
CA HIS A 406 16.88 -17.61 -7.24
C HIS A 406 18.14 -16.73 -7.22
N LEU A 407 18.11 -15.65 -6.44
CA LEU A 407 19.22 -14.71 -6.25
C LEU A 407 20.46 -15.40 -5.68
N LEU A 408 20.31 -16.24 -4.66
CA LEU A 408 21.42 -17.02 -4.10
C LEU A 408 22.07 -17.96 -5.14
N GLY A 409 21.33 -18.39 -6.16
CA GLY A 409 21.91 -19.18 -7.25
C GLY A 409 22.65 -18.32 -8.27
N LEU A 410 22.11 -17.15 -8.61
CA LEU A 410 22.71 -16.20 -9.55
C LEU A 410 23.96 -15.51 -8.99
N ALA A 411 23.99 -15.25 -7.68
CA ALA A 411 24.99 -14.42 -7.02
C ALA A 411 26.29 -15.15 -6.62
N LYS A 412 26.48 -16.43 -7.02
CA LYS A 412 27.66 -17.23 -6.62
C LYS A 412 29.00 -16.66 -7.09
N SER A 413 29.02 -15.93 -8.20
CA SER A 413 30.23 -15.29 -8.76
C SER A 413 30.40 -13.83 -8.33
N GLN A 414 29.60 -13.37 -7.36
CA GLN A 414 29.64 -11.98 -6.88
C GLN A 414 30.64 -11.79 -5.76
N ARG A 415 30.92 -10.52 -5.42
CA ARG A 415 31.86 -10.22 -4.35
C ARG A 415 31.19 -10.33 -2.98
N SER A 416 30.03 -9.70 -2.83
CA SER A 416 29.25 -9.71 -1.61
C SER A 416 27.78 -9.46 -1.93
N LEU A 417 26.91 -9.95 -1.05
CA LEU A 417 25.47 -9.88 -1.19
C LEU A 417 24.87 -9.38 0.13
N SER A 418 24.20 -8.23 0.08
CA SER A 418 23.51 -7.62 1.21
C SER A 418 22.01 -7.74 0.98
N LEU A 419 21.31 -8.46 1.86
CA LEU A 419 19.90 -8.80 1.69
C LEU A 419 19.07 -8.17 2.79
N GLN A 420 18.07 -7.37 2.43
CA GLN A 420 17.03 -6.92 3.34
C GLN A 420 15.80 -7.81 3.19
N LEU A 421 15.44 -8.52 4.27
CA LEU A 421 14.45 -9.61 4.28
C LEU A 421 13.44 -9.41 5.40
N PRO A 422 12.22 -9.97 5.31
CA PRO A 422 11.27 -9.98 6.41
C PRO A 422 11.80 -10.86 7.54
N LYS A 423 11.56 -10.45 8.79
CA LYS A 423 11.94 -11.22 9.99
C LYS A 423 11.25 -12.58 10.04
N GLU A 424 10.11 -12.73 9.37
CA GLU A 424 9.40 -14.00 9.14
C GLU A 424 10.30 -15.12 8.57
N LEU A 425 11.40 -14.77 7.89
CA LEU A 425 12.41 -15.76 7.47
C LEU A 425 12.97 -16.54 8.67
N LEU A 426 13.18 -15.88 9.80
CA LEU A 426 13.66 -16.53 11.02
C LEU A 426 12.60 -17.43 11.64
N GLU A 427 11.32 -17.26 11.32
CA GLU A 427 10.23 -18.13 11.77
C GLU A 427 10.16 -19.42 10.95
N SER A 428 10.96 -19.57 9.88
CA SER A 428 11.07 -20.84 9.16
C SER A 428 11.64 -21.93 10.07
N GLN A 429 11.31 -23.19 9.74
CA GLN A 429 11.93 -24.35 10.37
C GLN A 429 13.45 -24.35 10.18
N ALA A 430 14.18 -24.95 11.11
CA ALA A 430 15.65 -24.97 11.10
C ALA A 430 16.23 -25.76 9.91
N ASP A 431 15.48 -26.73 9.38
CA ASP A 431 15.79 -27.53 8.19
C ASP A 431 15.24 -26.91 6.88
N ASP A 432 14.79 -25.65 6.93
CA ASP A 432 14.34 -24.95 5.73
C ASP A 432 15.48 -24.82 4.70
N ILE A 433 15.12 -25.01 3.42
CA ILE A 433 16.01 -25.02 2.25
C ILE A 433 16.94 -23.79 2.23
N PHE A 434 16.46 -22.64 2.68
CA PHE A 434 17.27 -21.42 2.73
C PHE A 434 18.51 -21.60 3.63
N TRP A 435 18.35 -22.14 4.83
CA TRP A 435 19.45 -22.29 5.79
C TRP A 435 20.49 -23.30 5.32
N GLU A 436 20.06 -24.37 4.64
CA GLU A 436 20.95 -25.32 3.99
C GLU A 436 21.80 -24.64 2.90
N LEU A 437 21.15 -23.91 1.98
CA LEU A 437 21.83 -23.22 0.89
C LEU A 437 22.81 -22.16 1.38
N LEU A 438 22.40 -21.41 2.42
CA LEU A 438 23.23 -20.41 3.07
C LEU A 438 24.50 -21.08 3.58
N TYR A 439 24.36 -22.16 4.34
CA TYR A 439 25.48 -22.87 4.96
C TYR A 439 26.45 -23.49 3.94
N GLU A 440 25.94 -23.99 2.80
CA GLU A 440 26.77 -24.66 1.80
C GLU A 440 27.45 -23.74 0.79
N SER A 441 26.90 -22.55 0.54
CA SER A 441 27.32 -21.69 -0.57
C SER A 441 27.79 -20.29 -0.16
N TYR A 442 27.48 -19.85 1.05
CA TYR A 442 27.74 -18.49 1.51
C TYR A 442 28.31 -18.45 2.92
N GLN A 443 29.20 -17.48 3.15
CA GLN A 443 29.65 -17.09 4.47
C GLN A 443 28.76 -15.93 4.95
N LEU A 444 27.96 -16.17 5.99
CA LEU A 444 27.19 -15.13 6.67
C LEU A 444 28.12 -14.34 7.60
N THR A 445 28.34 -13.06 7.30
CA THR A 445 29.27 -12.21 8.05
C THR A 445 28.56 -11.40 9.13
N SER A 446 27.35 -10.92 8.84
CA SER A 446 26.54 -10.20 9.83
C SER A 446 25.05 -10.32 9.61
N VAL A 447 24.31 -10.22 10.72
CA VAL A 447 22.86 -10.11 10.77
C VAL A 447 22.52 -8.83 11.54
N GLU A 448 21.67 -7.98 10.99
CA GLU A 448 21.25 -6.73 11.62
C GLU A 448 19.74 -6.63 11.66
N GLN A 449 19.17 -6.32 12.82
CA GLN A 449 17.75 -5.99 12.94
C GLN A 449 17.54 -4.52 12.59
N LEU A 450 16.81 -4.25 11.50
CA LEU A 450 16.52 -2.89 11.04
C LEU A 450 15.24 -2.32 11.68
N SER A 451 14.24 -3.19 11.86
CA SER A 451 12.94 -2.86 12.46
C SER A 451 12.37 -4.10 13.16
N SER A 452 11.15 -4.00 13.70
CA SER A 452 10.46 -5.15 14.31
C SER A 452 10.18 -6.29 13.32
N ASP A 453 10.10 -5.97 12.02
CA ASP A 453 9.65 -6.85 10.94
C ASP A 453 10.70 -7.07 9.84
N LYS A 454 11.86 -6.38 9.87
CA LYS A 454 12.91 -6.50 8.85
C LYS A 454 14.28 -6.79 9.45
N ILE A 455 15.03 -7.65 8.75
CA ILE A 455 16.42 -7.98 9.03
C ILE A 455 17.29 -7.72 7.80
N ARG A 456 18.58 -7.50 8.02
CA ARG A 456 19.61 -7.43 6.98
C ARG A 456 20.63 -8.55 7.17
N LEU A 457 20.94 -9.27 6.11
CA LEU A 457 21.99 -10.29 6.06
C LEU A 457 23.12 -9.82 5.15
N GLU A 458 24.36 -9.91 5.61
CA GLU A 458 25.56 -9.64 4.82
C GLU A 458 26.28 -10.95 4.50
N LEU A 459 26.37 -11.29 3.23
CA LEU A 459 26.85 -12.58 2.73
C LEU A 459 28.05 -12.40 1.80
N GLU A 460 29.04 -13.28 1.92
CA GLU A 460 30.15 -13.40 0.98
C GLU A 460 30.15 -14.80 0.36
N PRO A 461 30.32 -14.97 -0.98
CA PRO A 461 30.37 -16.31 -1.57
C PRO A 461 31.57 -17.10 -1.07
N GLY A 462 31.32 -18.33 -0.63
CA GLY A 462 32.34 -19.18 -0.01
C GLY A 462 31.73 -20.08 1.06
N LEU A 463 32.53 -21.04 1.53
CA LEU A 463 32.15 -21.85 2.68
C LEU A 463 32.33 -21.02 3.96
N LEU A 464 31.46 -21.21 4.94
CA LEU A 464 31.63 -20.65 6.28
C LEU A 464 32.98 -21.13 6.86
N LEU A 465 33.99 -20.27 6.81
CA LEU A 465 35.24 -20.45 7.55
C LEU A 465 34.98 -20.15 9.04
N ASP A 466 35.86 -20.63 9.90
CA ASP A 466 35.83 -20.58 11.38
C ASP A 466 35.89 -19.12 11.91
N THR A 467 34.89 -18.32 11.56
CA THR A 467 34.81 -16.87 11.69
C THR A 467 33.51 -16.52 12.37
N SER A 468 33.56 -15.74 13.46
CA SER A 468 32.36 -15.35 14.20
C SER A 468 31.41 -14.50 13.35
N ILE A 469 30.11 -14.76 13.44
CA ILE A 469 29.05 -13.97 12.80
C ILE A 469 28.68 -12.82 13.72
N CYS A 470 28.62 -11.59 13.20
CA CYS A 470 28.22 -10.43 13.99
C CYS A 470 26.71 -10.22 13.93
N VAL A 471 26.02 -10.33 15.07
CA VAL A 471 24.59 -10.03 15.20
C VAL A 471 24.42 -8.65 15.83
N LYS A 472 23.69 -7.75 15.16
CA LYS A 472 23.46 -6.37 15.59
C LYS A 472 21.98 -6.14 15.86
N THR A 473 21.67 -5.66 17.05
CA THR A 473 20.36 -5.11 17.41
C THR A 473 20.47 -3.59 17.56
N ALA A 474 19.36 -2.92 17.84
CA ALA A 474 19.37 -1.48 18.12
C ALA A 474 20.25 -1.10 19.33
N TYR A 475 20.47 -2.04 20.25
CA TYR A 475 21.12 -1.78 21.54
C TYR A 475 22.42 -2.57 21.76
N ALA A 476 22.63 -3.68 21.03
CA ALA A 476 23.75 -4.57 21.26
C ALA A 476 24.43 -5.04 19.97
N LYS A 477 25.70 -5.40 20.08
CA LYS A 477 26.46 -6.11 19.04
C LYS A 477 27.04 -7.39 19.65
N ARG A 478 26.51 -8.53 19.21
CA ARG A 478 26.86 -9.87 19.67
C ARG A 478 27.67 -10.59 18.60
N LYS A 479 28.47 -11.57 19.03
CA LYS A 479 29.22 -12.45 18.13
C LYS A 479 28.79 -13.87 18.41
N ILE A 480 28.33 -14.59 17.40
CA ILE A 480 28.02 -16.02 17.50
C ILE A 480 29.08 -16.83 16.77
N PRO A 481 29.48 -18.00 17.31
CA PRO A 481 30.33 -18.93 16.58
C PRO A 481 29.56 -19.52 15.39
N VAL A 482 30.25 -19.98 14.35
CA VAL A 482 29.61 -20.74 13.27
C VAL A 482 29.33 -22.14 13.80
N PRO A 483 28.06 -22.60 13.83
CA PRO A 483 27.75 -23.92 14.35
C PRO A 483 28.04 -25.01 13.31
N SER A 484 28.10 -26.27 13.77
CA SER A 484 28.43 -27.42 12.92
C SER A 484 27.33 -27.84 11.93
N SER A 485 26.12 -27.28 12.03
CA SER A 485 25.02 -27.54 11.09
C SER A 485 24.15 -26.29 10.85
N SER A 486 23.42 -26.28 9.73
CA SER A 486 22.53 -25.19 9.32
C SER A 486 21.41 -24.90 10.32
N GLY A 487 20.84 -25.93 10.96
CA GLY A 487 19.75 -25.75 11.91
C GLY A 487 20.13 -25.00 13.17
N PHE A 488 21.36 -25.21 13.67
CA PHE A 488 21.89 -24.45 14.82
C PHE A 488 22.13 -22.98 14.49
N LEU A 489 22.45 -22.66 13.23
CA LEU A 489 22.76 -21.30 12.81
C LEU A 489 21.53 -20.39 12.97
N ARG A 490 20.37 -20.84 12.49
CA ARG A 490 19.09 -20.13 12.65
C ARG A 490 18.78 -19.87 14.12
N ASN A 491 18.91 -20.90 14.96
CA ASN A 491 18.55 -20.82 16.38
C ASN A 491 19.47 -19.85 17.14
N GLN A 492 20.78 -19.88 16.86
CA GLN A 492 21.73 -18.93 17.45
C GLN A 492 21.46 -17.49 17.03
N ILE A 493 21.12 -17.25 15.76
CA ILE A 493 20.76 -15.91 15.27
C ILE A 493 19.51 -15.39 15.98
N LEU A 494 18.45 -16.18 16.08
CA LEU A 494 17.21 -15.78 16.76
C LEU A 494 17.46 -15.43 18.22
N MET A 495 18.18 -16.29 18.94
CA MET A 495 18.49 -16.05 20.35
C MET A 495 19.35 -14.79 20.52
N ALA A 496 20.30 -14.55 19.61
CA ALA A 496 21.11 -13.35 19.60
C ALA A 496 20.30 -12.08 19.25
N LEU A 497 19.16 -12.18 18.57
CA LEU A 497 18.29 -11.04 18.25
C LEU A 497 17.24 -10.78 19.33
N GLU A 498 16.59 -11.82 19.87
CA GLU A 498 15.42 -11.67 20.75
C GLU A 498 15.73 -11.59 22.25
N LEU A 499 16.83 -12.20 22.71
CA LEU A 499 17.14 -12.21 24.14
C LEU A 499 17.64 -10.85 24.63
N GLU A 500 17.28 -10.49 25.86
CA GLU A 500 17.91 -9.38 26.59
C GLU A 500 19.38 -9.69 26.90
N ASP A 501 20.21 -8.66 27.07
CA ASP A 501 21.67 -8.82 27.22
C ASP A 501 22.05 -9.71 28.39
N ASP A 502 21.38 -9.58 29.53
CA ASP A 502 21.63 -10.36 30.73
C ASP A 502 21.34 -11.85 30.54
N LEU A 503 20.27 -12.19 29.82
CA LEU A 503 19.91 -13.58 29.52
C LEU A 503 20.80 -14.17 28.42
N TYR A 504 21.20 -13.35 27.45
CA TYR A 504 22.09 -13.78 26.38
C TYR A 504 23.48 -14.16 26.92
N GLN A 505 24.00 -13.45 27.92
CA GLN A 505 25.30 -13.79 28.55
C GLN A 505 25.35 -15.22 29.11
N LEU A 506 24.19 -15.76 29.52
CA LEU A 506 24.11 -17.14 30.01
C LEU A 506 24.44 -18.18 28.92
N LEU A 507 24.19 -17.87 27.65
CA LEU A 507 24.52 -18.73 26.50
C LEU A 507 26.02 -18.82 26.22
N ASP A 508 26.81 -17.83 26.63
CA ASP A 508 28.26 -17.84 26.46
C ASP A 508 28.98 -18.49 27.66
N GLU A 509 28.39 -18.46 28.86
CA GLU A 509 29.08 -18.84 30.10
C GLU A 509 28.56 -20.12 30.78
N LYS A 510 27.26 -20.42 30.69
CA LYS A 510 26.57 -21.38 31.59
C LYS A 510 25.63 -22.36 30.90
N LEU A 511 25.20 -22.06 29.68
CA LEU A 511 24.27 -22.87 28.89
C LEU A 511 24.93 -23.31 27.60
N HIS A 512 24.73 -24.58 27.24
CA HIS A 512 25.32 -25.19 26.06
C HIS A 512 24.24 -25.72 25.13
N TRP A 513 24.52 -25.69 23.83
CA TRP A 513 23.63 -26.27 22.82
C TRP A 513 23.70 -27.80 22.87
N THR A 514 22.57 -28.45 23.11
CA THR A 514 22.47 -29.92 23.14
C THR A 514 22.70 -30.50 21.74
N GLN A 515 23.74 -31.32 21.55
CA GLN A 515 23.90 -32.11 20.34
C GLN A 515 23.06 -33.38 20.46
N ALA A 516 22.29 -33.72 19.42
CA ALA A 516 21.40 -34.89 19.40
C ALA A 516 22.11 -36.21 19.78
N GLU A 517 23.41 -36.34 19.50
CA GLU A 517 24.24 -37.51 19.84
C GLU A 517 24.57 -37.64 21.35
N HIS A 518 24.24 -36.64 22.18
CA HIS A 518 24.41 -36.69 23.64
C HIS A 518 23.08 -36.86 24.40
N ALA A 519 21.93 -36.58 23.76
CA ALA A 519 20.61 -36.74 24.38
C ALA A 519 20.28 -38.21 24.69
N GLU A 520 20.76 -39.16 23.89
CA GLU A 520 20.51 -40.60 24.11
C GLU A 520 21.21 -41.19 25.34
N LYS A 521 22.24 -40.51 25.89
CA LYS A 521 23.04 -41.04 27.01
C LYS A 521 22.70 -40.44 28.37
N GLU A 522 21.94 -39.35 28.43
CA GLU A 522 21.54 -38.71 29.68
C GLU A 522 20.02 -38.55 29.76
N SER A 523 19.30 -39.66 29.94
CA SER A 523 17.94 -39.62 30.51
C SER A 523 18.06 -39.17 31.97
N ASN A 524 18.17 -37.86 32.16
CA ASN A 524 18.41 -37.21 33.45
C ASN A 524 17.13 -36.47 33.85
N ARG A 525 16.52 -36.84 34.98
CA ARG A 525 15.30 -36.18 35.51
C ARG A 525 15.49 -34.66 35.70
N GLY A 526 16.73 -34.23 35.94
CA GLY A 526 17.08 -32.81 35.98
C GLY A 526 16.78 -32.06 34.68
N PHE A 527 16.91 -32.71 33.52
CA PHE A 527 16.56 -32.12 32.23
C PHE A 527 15.03 -31.98 32.07
N GLU A 528 14.25 -32.96 32.53
CA GLU A 528 12.78 -32.86 32.53
C GLU A 528 12.30 -31.70 33.43
N PHE A 529 12.95 -31.48 34.57
CA PHE A 529 12.67 -30.31 35.41
C PHE A 529 13.12 -29.00 34.75
N TYR A 530 14.27 -28.97 34.09
CA TYR A 530 14.70 -27.81 33.31
C TYR A 530 13.69 -27.46 32.22
N GLN A 531 13.16 -28.45 31.50
CA GLN A 531 12.16 -28.23 30.46
C GLN A 531 10.90 -27.52 30.98
N GLN A 532 10.55 -27.71 32.25
CA GLN A 532 9.41 -27.07 32.92
C GLN A 532 9.68 -25.63 33.38
N SER A 533 10.94 -25.17 33.39
CA SER A 533 11.32 -23.82 33.81
C SER A 533 10.82 -22.73 32.86
N THR A 534 10.65 -21.52 33.38
CA THR A 534 10.28 -20.34 32.57
C THR A 534 11.35 -19.99 31.54
N LEU A 535 12.63 -20.24 31.85
CA LEU A 535 13.74 -20.03 30.92
C LEU A 535 13.64 -20.95 29.70
N SER A 536 13.43 -22.26 29.94
CA SER A 536 13.18 -23.22 28.86
C SER A 536 11.92 -22.88 28.06
N GLN A 537 10.83 -22.48 28.73
CA GLN A 537 9.61 -22.05 28.05
C GLN A 537 9.82 -20.81 27.18
N LEU A 538 10.64 -19.86 27.65
CA LEU A 538 11.01 -18.66 26.89
C LEU A 538 11.86 -19.02 25.67
N PHE A 539 12.85 -19.91 25.80
CA PHE A 539 13.62 -20.41 24.65
C PHE A 539 12.74 -21.15 23.65
N ASN A 540 11.86 -22.03 24.13
CA ASN A 540 10.88 -22.71 23.28
C ASN A 540 9.96 -21.73 22.55
N LYS A 541 9.53 -20.65 23.22
CA LYS A 541 8.70 -19.59 22.62
C LYS A 541 9.45 -18.82 21.54
N ILE A 542 10.70 -18.45 21.78
CA ILE A 542 11.55 -17.73 20.81
C ILE A 542 11.86 -18.61 19.60
N LEU A 543 12.22 -19.88 19.84
CA LEU A 543 12.58 -20.84 18.79
C LEU A 543 11.35 -21.39 18.05
N GLN A 544 10.14 -21.20 18.61
CA GLN A 544 8.86 -21.68 18.09
C GLN A 544 8.75 -23.21 18.03
N ILE A 545 9.33 -23.90 19.02
CA ILE A 545 9.32 -25.36 19.09
C ILE A 545 7.93 -25.83 19.58
N GLU A 546 7.21 -26.60 18.74
CA GLU A 546 5.96 -27.24 19.13
C GLU A 546 6.25 -28.41 20.09
N ILE A 547 5.86 -28.27 21.36
CA ILE A 547 6.01 -29.33 22.36
C ILE A 547 4.96 -30.42 22.09
N HIS A 548 5.26 -31.37 21.20
CA HIS A 548 4.47 -32.59 21.06
C HIS A 548 4.80 -33.56 22.21
N ARG A 549 3.82 -33.85 23.05
CA ARG A 549 4.00 -34.72 24.24
C ARG A 549 4.22 -36.21 23.93
N ASP A 550 4.17 -36.65 22.66
CA ASP A 550 4.17 -38.08 22.28
C ASP A 550 4.94 -38.40 20.97
N ALA A 551 5.91 -37.59 20.53
CA ALA A 551 6.68 -37.87 19.31
C ALA A 551 8.15 -38.23 19.61
N ASP A 552 8.70 -39.18 18.83
CA ASP A 552 10.07 -39.71 18.88
C ASP A 552 11.11 -38.64 19.24
N MET A 553 11.88 -38.89 20.31
CA MET A 553 12.95 -38.02 20.80
C MET A 553 14.06 -37.73 19.77
N GLU A 554 14.10 -38.46 18.65
CA GLU A 554 15.09 -38.32 17.58
C GLU A 554 14.96 -37.02 16.75
N LYS A 555 13.91 -36.20 16.94
CA LYS A 555 13.65 -34.99 16.13
C LYS A 555 13.38 -33.70 16.91
N GLN A 556 13.74 -33.62 18.18
CA GLN A 556 13.62 -32.35 18.91
C GLN A 556 14.70 -31.38 18.45
N GLU A 557 14.29 -30.16 18.07
CA GLU A 557 15.23 -29.07 17.80
C GLU A 557 16.07 -28.79 19.06
N PRO A 558 17.39 -28.55 18.91
CA PRO A 558 18.28 -28.40 20.04
C PRO A 558 18.01 -27.08 20.78
N ILE A 559 17.84 -27.18 22.10
CA ILE A 559 17.62 -26.04 23.00
C ILE A 559 18.86 -25.88 23.90
N PRO A 560 19.30 -24.64 24.19
CA PRO A 560 20.36 -24.41 25.18
C PRO A 560 19.97 -24.97 26.55
N CYS A 561 20.84 -25.76 27.17
CA CYS A 561 20.61 -26.29 28.51
C CYS A 561 21.84 -26.14 29.41
N PRO A 562 21.66 -26.17 30.74
CA PRO A 562 22.78 -26.21 31.68
C PRO A 562 23.64 -27.47 31.52
N ASP A 563 24.88 -27.40 31.99
CA ASP A 563 25.76 -28.56 32.10
C ASP A 563 25.20 -29.69 32.98
N SER A 564 25.67 -30.91 32.75
CA SER A 564 25.20 -32.12 33.44
C SER A 564 25.32 -32.06 34.97
N LEU A 565 26.31 -31.32 35.51
CA LEU A 565 26.45 -31.07 36.95
C LEU A 565 25.29 -30.25 37.52
N ILE A 566 24.88 -29.19 36.81
CA ILE A 566 23.77 -28.32 37.23
C ILE A 566 22.45 -29.07 37.13
N LEU A 567 22.27 -29.89 36.09
CA LEU A 567 21.09 -30.74 35.93
C LEU A 567 21.00 -31.80 37.05
N GLN A 568 22.13 -32.40 37.46
CA GLN A 568 22.16 -33.34 38.59
C GLN A 568 21.83 -32.66 39.92
N GLU A 569 22.31 -31.43 40.16
CA GLU A 569 21.95 -30.66 41.35
C GLU A 569 20.47 -30.27 41.36
N LEU A 570 19.91 -29.89 40.20
CA LEU A 570 18.49 -29.60 40.04
C LEU A 570 17.62 -30.83 40.35
N ASP A 571 18.01 -32.01 39.85
CA ASP A 571 17.32 -33.27 40.20
C ASP A 571 17.42 -33.57 41.70
N ASN A 572 18.61 -33.43 42.30
CA ASN A 572 18.80 -33.69 43.72
C ASN A 572 17.93 -32.80 44.62
N ILE A 573 17.78 -31.51 44.30
CA ILE A 573 16.95 -30.57 45.06
C ILE A 573 15.47 -30.97 44.97
N ILE A 574 14.97 -31.22 43.76
CA ILE A 574 13.55 -31.48 43.52
C ILE A 574 13.15 -32.88 43.97
N SER A 575 14.00 -33.88 43.73
CA SER A 575 13.78 -35.27 44.16
C SER A 575 13.84 -35.44 45.68
N THR A 576 14.59 -34.60 46.41
CA THR A 576 14.60 -34.62 47.89
C THR A 576 13.44 -33.84 48.51
N LYS A 577 12.90 -32.84 47.81
CA LYS A 577 11.76 -32.02 48.27
C LYS A 577 10.83 -31.64 47.11
N PRO A 578 9.84 -32.49 46.77
CA PRO A 578 8.96 -32.25 45.62
C PRO A 578 8.09 -30.98 45.73
N ASP A 579 7.85 -30.46 46.94
CA ASP A 579 7.15 -29.19 47.14
C ASP A 579 7.91 -27.96 46.60
N GLU A 580 9.23 -28.07 46.41
CA GLU A 580 10.09 -27.00 45.88
C GLU A 580 9.95 -26.82 44.35
N LEU A 581 9.21 -27.70 43.66
CA LEU A 581 8.88 -27.56 42.23
C LEU A 581 8.16 -26.22 41.92
N LYS A 582 7.43 -25.65 42.89
CA LYS A 582 6.76 -24.34 42.76
C LYS A 582 7.74 -23.16 42.70
N ASN A 583 8.99 -23.35 43.15
CA ASN A 583 10.06 -22.36 43.15
C ASN A 583 11.19 -22.74 42.19
N LEU A 584 10.90 -23.60 41.19
CA LEU A 584 11.86 -24.11 40.22
C LEU A 584 12.77 -23.02 39.64
N ASP A 585 12.20 -21.88 39.23
CA ASP A 585 12.94 -20.76 38.64
C ASP A 585 13.87 -20.07 39.65
N GLN A 586 13.53 -20.01 40.94
CA GLN A 586 14.40 -19.46 41.99
C GLN A 586 15.59 -20.37 42.28
N HIS A 587 15.38 -21.69 42.23
CA HIS A 587 16.48 -22.65 42.37
C HIS A 587 17.40 -22.59 41.15
N LEU A 588 16.83 -22.48 39.95
CA LEU A 588 17.59 -22.35 38.71
C LEU A 588 18.36 -21.02 38.63
N ALA A 589 17.76 -19.91 39.08
CA ALA A 589 18.42 -18.60 39.23
C ALA A 589 19.64 -18.68 40.16
N LYS A 590 19.52 -19.39 41.29
CA LYS A 590 20.64 -19.58 42.23
C LYS A 590 21.75 -20.45 41.65
N LEU A 591 21.40 -21.54 40.96
CA LEU A 591 22.36 -22.47 40.37
C LEU A 591 23.12 -21.86 39.19
N LEU A 592 22.46 -21.03 38.37
CA LEU A 592 23.07 -20.31 37.25
C LEU A 592 23.69 -18.97 37.65
N HIS A 593 23.52 -18.53 38.92
CA HIS A 593 23.88 -17.19 39.40
C HIS A 593 23.23 -16.05 38.59
N ALA A 594 21.99 -16.25 38.16
CA ALA A 594 21.25 -15.35 37.26
C ALA A 594 19.97 -14.83 37.94
N PRO A 595 20.05 -13.75 38.74
CA PRO A 595 18.90 -13.22 39.48
C PRO A 595 17.79 -12.68 38.56
N GLN A 596 18.11 -12.30 37.31
CA GLN A 596 17.14 -11.80 36.34
C GLN A 596 16.05 -12.83 35.97
N LEU A 597 16.30 -14.12 36.23
CA LEU A 597 15.33 -15.19 36.00
C LEU A 597 14.12 -15.12 36.95
N GLU A 598 14.27 -14.47 38.11
CA GLU A 598 13.15 -14.31 39.06
C GLU A 598 12.11 -13.28 38.55
N ASP A 599 12.54 -12.29 37.76
CA ASP A 599 11.70 -11.20 37.24
C ASP A 599 10.91 -11.57 35.96
N LEU A 600 11.33 -12.62 35.23
CA LEU A 600 10.67 -13.11 34.00
C LEU A 600 9.23 -13.59 34.20
N THR A 601 8.88 -13.99 35.43
CA THR A 601 7.55 -14.55 35.78
C THR A 601 6.39 -13.54 35.64
N ALA A 602 6.68 -12.23 35.61
CA ALA A 602 5.66 -11.17 35.51
C ALA A 602 5.25 -10.84 34.05
N SER A 603 6.20 -10.84 33.10
CA SER A 603 5.96 -10.35 31.73
C SER A 603 5.26 -11.35 30.80
N LEU A 604 5.32 -12.66 31.08
CA LEU A 604 4.69 -13.69 30.22
C LEU A 604 3.16 -13.81 30.39
N ARG A 605 2.56 -13.13 31.38
CA ARG A 605 1.12 -13.23 31.70
C ARG A 605 0.23 -12.14 31.07
N ASP A 606 0.78 -11.04 30.56
CA ASP A 606 0.00 -9.89 30.05
C ASP A 606 -0.20 -9.85 28.52
N GLY A 607 0.20 -10.91 27.81
CA GLY A 607 0.19 -10.98 26.35
C GLY A 607 -1.08 -11.51 25.69
N GLU A 608 -2.28 -11.07 26.08
CA GLU A 608 -3.50 -11.30 25.27
C GLU A 608 -4.40 -10.05 25.22
N VAL A 609 -4.26 -9.25 24.15
CA VAL A 609 -5.22 -8.19 23.81
C VAL A 609 -5.81 -8.43 22.43
N ARG A 610 -7.01 -9.00 22.46
CA ARG A 610 -8.24 -8.59 21.73
C ARG A 610 -8.09 -8.22 20.25
N LYS A 611 -8.46 -9.14 19.37
CA LYS A 611 -9.02 -8.79 18.05
C LYS A 611 -10.42 -8.19 18.25
N SER A 612 -10.49 -6.85 18.25
CA SER A 612 -11.74 -6.10 18.13
C SER A 612 -12.37 -6.38 16.76
N THR A 613 -13.60 -6.88 16.79
CA THR A 613 -14.45 -6.98 15.59
C THR A 613 -15.21 -5.67 15.46
N GLU A 614 -14.77 -4.80 14.56
CA GLU A 614 -15.53 -3.61 14.17
C GLU A 614 -16.76 -3.99 13.32
N LYS A 615 -17.93 -3.50 13.72
CA LYS A 615 -19.17 -3.40 12.93
C LYS A 615 -19.55 -1.92 12.89
N SER A 616 -20.04 -1.27 11.82
CA SER A 616 -20.05 -1.53 10.38
C SER A 616 -20.45 -0.21 9.66
N PRO A 617 -19.63 0.37 8.77
CA PRO A 617 -20.04 1.39 7.80
C PRO A 617 -20.88 0.84 6.62
N ASP A 618 -21.05 -0.50 6.54
CA ASP A 618 -21.69 -1.25 5.44
C ASP A 618 -23.14 -0.87 5.10
N LYS A 619 -23.94 -0.35 6.03
CA LYS A 619 -25.40 -0.19 5.81
C LYS A 619 -25.72 0.98 4.87
N LYS A 620 -25.06 2.13 5.04
CA LYS A 620 -25.28 3.32 4.20
C LYS A 620 -24.86 3.08 2.75
N LEU A 621 -23.67 2.51 2.58
CA LEU A 621 -23.10 2.21 1.26
C LEU A 621 -23.92 1.17 0.49
N ARG A 622 -24.57 0.23 1.18
CA ARG A 622 -25.54 -0.70 0.57
C ARG A 622 -26.78 0.00 0.04
N ASP A 623 -27.29 1.01 0.75
CA ASP A 623 -28.50 1.74 0.38
C ASP A 623 -28.22 2.69 -0.79
N GLU A 624 -27.07 3.36 -0.80
CA GLU A 624 -26.60 4.20 -1.91
C GLU A 624 -26.42 3.41 -3.21
N LEU A 625 -25.74 2.26 -3.16
CA LEU A 625 -25.54 1.41 -4.35
C LEU A 625 -26.84 0.84 -4.91
N ALA A 626 -27.84 0.58 -4.05
CA ALA A 626 -29.15 0.13 -4.50
C ALA A 626 -29.87 1.24 -5.28
N LEU A 627 -29.83 2.49 -4.79
CA LEU A 627 -30.39 3.65 -5.48
C LEU A 627 -29.66 3.94 -6.79
N GLU A 628 -28.33 3.82 -6.82
CA GLU A 628 -27.52 4.01 -8.03
C GLU A 628 -27.89 2.96 -9.09
N LEU A 629 -28.05 1.69 -8.71
CA LEU A 629 -28.55 0.64 -9.62
C LEU A 629 -29.98 0.86 -10.12
N GLU A 630 -30.87 1.33 -9.25
CA GLU A 630 -32.24 1.68 -9.65
C GLU A 630 -32.24 2.83 -10.67
N SER A 631 -31.33 3.79 -10.54
CA SER A 631 -31.17 4.91 -11.50
C SER A 631 -30.62 4.46 -12.86
N ILE A 632 -29.78 3.42 -12.90
CA ILE A 632 -29.27 2.80 -14.13
C ILE A 632 -30.40 2.04 -14.87
N GLY A 633 -31.41 1.59 -14.14
CA GLY A 633 -32.58 0.89 -14.65
C GLY A 633 -32.46 -0.62 -14.45
N ILE A 634 -33.34 -1.17 -13.61
CA ILE A 634 -33.46 -2.62 -13.44
C ILE A 634 -34.30 -3.19 -14.58
N PRO A 635 -33.82 -4.21 -15.31
CA PRO A 635 -34.59 -4.83 -16.38
C PRO A 635 -35.91 -5.42 -15.86
N THR A 636 -37.02 -5.12 -16.52
CA THR A 636 -38.36 -5.63 -16.15
C THR A 636 -38.86 -6.63 -17.19
N PHE A 637 -38.99 -7.89 -16.77
CA PHE A 637 -39.51 -8.97 -17.62
C PHE A 637 -40.99 -9.23 -17.34
N PRO A 638 -41.87 -9.33 -18.35
CA PRO A 638 -41.60 -9.31 -19.79
C PRO A 638 -41.76 -7.94 -20.48
N GLU A 639 -42.28 -6.92 -19.79
CA GLU A 639 -42.85 -5.70 -20.40
C GLU A 639 -41.86 -4.93 -21.29
N GLN A 640 -40.61 -4.76 -20.85
CA GLN A 640 -39.60 -4.04 -21.63
C GLN A 640 -39.24 -4.76 -22.92
N TYR A 641 -39.43 -6.08 -22.96
CA TYR A 641 -38.97 -6.92 -24.05
C TYR A 641 -40.04 -7.19 -25.11
N LEU A 642 -41.32 -7.08 -24.74
CA LEU A 642 -42.45 -7.26 -25.66
C LEU A 642 -42.40 -6.25 -26.84
N TYR A 643 -41.82 -5.07 -26.64
CA TYR A 643 -41.64 -4.05 -27.67
C TYR A 643 -40.67 -4.47 -28.81
N PHE A 644 -39.80 -5.46 -28.57
CA PHE A 644 -38.85 -5.94 -29.57
C PHE A 644 -39.46 -6.97 -30.54
N LEU A 645 -40.71 -7.39 -30.32
CA LEU A 645 -41.39 -8.38 -31.13
C LEU A 645 -42.28 -7.71 -32.18
N GLU A 646 -42.18 -8.16 -33.43
CA GLU A 646 -43.09 -7.74 -34.49
C GLU A 646 -44.44 -8.46 -34.34
N GLN A 647 -45.48 -7.74 -33.92
CA GLN A 647 -46.87 -8.22 -33.80
C GLN A 647 -47.05 -9.54 -33.00
N PRO A 648 -46.64 -9.60 -31.72
CA PRO A 648 -46.78 -10.83 -30.92
C PRO A 648 -48.26 -11.14 -30.60
N GLU A 649 -48.68 -12.40 -30.75
CA GLU A 649 -49.92 -12.90 -30.15
C GLU A 649 -49.71 -13.11 -28.65
N ILE A 650 -50.22 -12.18 -27.83
CA ILE A 650 -50.05 -12.18 -26.37
C ILE A 650 -51.18 -12.94 -25.67
N VAL A 651 -50.83 -13.74 -24.67
CA VAL A 651 -51.75 -14.43 -23.75
C VAL A 651 -51.47 -13.97 -22.31
N THR A 652 -52.55 -13.68 -21.57
CA THR A 652 -52.48 -13.29 -20.15
C THR A 652 -52.62 -14.51 -19.25
N TYR A 653 -51.69 -14.66 -18.31
CA TYR A 653 -51.67 -15.72 -17.31
C TYR A 653 -51.80 -15.14 -15.90
N ASN A 654 -52.67 -15.73 -15.07
CA ASN A 654 -52.89 -15.35 -13.68
C ASN A 654 -52.49 -16.49 -12.74
N PHE A 655 -51.73 -16.19 -11.68
CA PHE A 655 -51.23 -17.18 -10.72
C PHE A 655 -50.81 -16.54 -9.38
N SER A 656 -50.66 -17.35 -8.33
CA SER A 656 -50.18 -16.90 -7.01
C SER A 656 -48.73 -17.36 -6.76
N PRO A 657 -47.73 -16.46 -6.73
CA PRO A 657 -46.33 -16.85 -6.52
C PRO A 657 -46.09 -17.55 -5.16
N PRO A 658 -45.14 -18.51 -5.06
CA PRO A 658 -44.25 -19.00 -6.11
C PRO A 658 -44.89 -20.06 -7.02
N LEU A 659 -44.33 -20.26 -8.22
CA LEU A 659 -44.68 -21.36 -9.12
C LEU A 659 -43.63 -22.47 -9.08
N THR A 660 -44.03 -23.70 -8.81
CA THR A 660 -43.15 -24.89 -8.77
C THR A 660 -43.56 -25.94 -9.79
N VAL A 661 -42.61 -26.57 -10.48
CA VAL A 661 -42.90 -27.68 -11.41
C VAL A 661 -43.20 -28.94 -10.60
N VAL A 662 -44.38 -29.54 -10.86
CA VAL A 662 -44.85 -30.75 -10.16
C VAL A 662 -44.75 -31.99 -11.04
N SER A 663 -44.97 -31.83 -12.35
CA SER A 663 -44.82 -32.93 -13.31
C SER A 663 -44.44 -32.41 -14.69
N GLU A 664 -43.73 -33.25 -15.44
CA GLU A 664 -43.32 -33.01 -16.83
C GLU A 664 -43.56 -34.29 -17.63
N LEU A 665 -44.37 -34.22 -18.69
CA LEU A 665 -44.66 -35.36 -19.56
C LEU A 665 -44.90 -34.92 -21.00
N LEU A 666 -44.10 -35.43 -21.94
CA LEU A 666 -44.23 -35.18 -23.39
C LEU A 666 -44.26 -33.67 -23.76
N GLY A 667 -43.49 -32.84 -23.06
CA GLY A 667 -43.41 -31.39 -23.29
C GLY A 667 -44.56 -30.59 -22.65
N GLN A 668 -45.48 -31.25 -21.96
CA GLN A 668 -46.48 -30.62 -21.10
C GLN A 668 -45.95 -30.56 -19.66
N ILE A 669 -45.86 -29.36 -19.12
CA ILE A 669 -45.32 -29.06 -17.79
C ILE A 669 -46.47 -28.57 -16.91
N GLU A 670 -46.61 -29.16 -15.72
CA GLU A 670 -47.59 -28.75 -14.72
C GLU A 670 -46.91 -27.91 -13.63
N LEU A 671 -47.32 -26.64 -13.52
CA LEU A 671 -46.88 -25.70 -12.49
C LEU A 671 -47.93 -25.61 -11.39
N GLU A 672 -47.52 -25.67 -10.13
CA GLU A 672 -48.38 -25.46 -8.95
C GLU A 672 -48.04 -24.11 -8.31
N ASP A 673 -49.09 -23.36 -7.96
CA ASP A 673 -49.02 -22.06 -7.32
C ASP A 673 -49.12 -22.16 -5.78
N ALA A 674 -48.93 -21.06 -5.05
CA ALA A 674 -48.98 -21.05 -3.59
C ALA A 674 -50.33 -21.50 -2.97
N ASN A 675 -51.40 -21.43 -3.75
CA ASN A 675 -52.75 -21.82 -3.34
C ASN A 675 -53.08 -23.27 -3.74
N GLY A 676 -52.12 -24.02 -4.29
CA GLY A 676 -52.31 -25.39 -4.78
C GLY A 676 -53.03 -25.47 -6.12
N SER A 677 -53.18 -24.35 -6.84
CA SER A 677 -53.78 -24.32 -8.18
C SER A 677 -52.76 -24.77 -9.22
N LYS A 678 -53.21 -25.65 -10.14
CA LYS A 678 -52.35 -26.24 -11.17
C LYS A 678 -52.56 -25.55 -12.51
N LEU A 679 -51.47 -25.07 -13.10
CA LEU A 679 -51.40 -24.47 -14.42
C LEU A 679 -50.67 -25.43 -15.37
N GLN A 680 -51.34 -25.87 -16.42
CA GLN A 680 -50.74 -26.74 -17.44
C GLN A 680 -50.25 -25.90 -18.63
N VAL A 681 -48.97 -26.01 -18.94
CA VAL A 681 -48.31 -25.27 -20.02
C VAL A 681 -47.54 -26.21 -20.94
N TYR A 682 -47.31 -25.79 -22.17
CA TYR A 682 -46.61 -26.59 -23.18
C TYR A 682 -45.30 -25.91 -23.58
N GLY A 683 -44.18 -26.62 -23.46
CA GLY A 683 -42.84 -26.12 -23.72
C GLY A 683 -42.13 -25.53 -22.50
N GLU A 684 -40.84 -25.81 -22.39
CA GLU A 684 -39.95 -25.34 -21.31
C GLU A 684 -39.83 -23.81 -21.28
N GLU A 685 -39.92 -23.16 -22.43
CA GLU A 685 -39.75 -21.71 -22.56
C GLU A 685 -40.90 -20.96 -21.87
N LEU A 686 -42.15 -21.41 -22.08
CA LEU A 686 -43.32 -20.82 -21.43
C LEU A 686 -43.32 -21.10 -19.91
N ALA A 687 -42.99 -22.33 -19.52
CA ALA A 687 -42.87 -22.68 -18.10
C ALA A 687 -41.79 -21.83 -17.39
N GLY A 688 -40.61 -21.70 -18.00
CA GLY A 688 -39.52 -20.87 -17.48
C GLY A 688 -39.88 -19.39 -17.40
N ALA A 689 -40.65 -18.85 -18.36
CA ALA A 689 -41.06 -17.45 -18.37
C ALA A 689 -42.05 -17.15 -17.23
N LEU A 690 -43.00 -18.06 -16.99
CA LEU A 690 -43.95 -17.94 -15.88
C LEU A 690 -43.27 -18.10 -14.52
N GLN A 691 -42.35 -19.05 -14.38
CA GLN A 691 -41.54 -19.18 -13.17
C GLN A 691 -40.70 -17.93 -12.90
N LEU A 692 -40.12 -17.33 -13.94
CA LEU A 692 -39.38 -16.08 -13.83
C LEU A 692 -40.28 -14.92 -13.37
N CYS A 693 -41.47 -14.76 -13.96
CA CYS A 693 -42.46 -13.76 -13.52
C CYS A 693 -42.85 -13.98 -12.04
N ALA A 694 -43.05 -15.22 -11.61
CA ALA A 694 -43.34 -15.56 -10.23
C ALA A 694 -42.16 -15.23 -9.28
N GLN A 695 -40.92 -15.49 -9.70
CA GLN A 695 -39.72 -15.13 -8.93
C GLN A 695 -39.55 -13.61 -8.77
N LEU A 696 -39.97 -12.84 -9.77
CA LEU A 696 -40.01 -11.37 -9.73
C LEU A 696 -41.18 -10.81 -8.93
N GLY A 697 -42.03 -11.66 -8.34
CA GLY A 697 -43.15 -11.26 -7.48
C GLY A 697 -44.42 -10.86 -8.22
N LYS A 698 -44.55 -11.19 -9.51
CA LYS A 698 -45.75 -10.87 -10.30
C LYS A 698 -46.83 -11.94 -10.13
N SER A 699 -48.10 -11.52 -10.05
CA SER A 699 -49.27 -12.41 -10.03
C SER A 699 -49.99 -12.52 -11.38
N GLU A 700 -49.61 -11.66 -12.33
CA GLU A 700 -50.15 -11.59 -13.68
C GLU A 700 -48.98 -11.41 -14.65
N ALA A 701 -49.02 -12.13 -15.79
CA ALA A 701 -47.98 -12.04 -16.82
C ALA A 701 -48.58 -12.10 -18.22
N GLU A 702 -48.18 -11.15 -19.07
CA GLU A 702 -48.49 -11.12 -20.50
C GLU A 702 -47.32 -11.69 -21.30
N LEU A 703 -47.54 -12.82 -21.98
CA LEU A 703 -46.48 -13.56 -22.66
C LEU A 703 -46.87 -13.94 -24.09
N PRO A 704 -45.93 -13.93 -25.07
CA PRO A 704 -46.21 -14.40 -26.42
C PRO A 704 -46.52 -15.90 -26.46
N LYS A 705 -47.39 -16.30 -27.38
CA LYS A 705 -47.71 -17.71 -27.63
C LYS A 705 -46.60 -18.48 -28.36
N ASP A 706 -45.79 -17.77 -29.16
CA ASP A 706 -44.68 -18.37 -29.91
C ASP A 706 -43.49 -18.69 -29.00
N ARG A 707 -43.08 -19.97 -29.00
CA ARG A 707 -41.94 -20.49 -28.24
C ARG A 707 -40.61 -19.82 -28.63
N ASN A 708 -40.43 -19.49 -29.91
CA ASN A 708 -39.20 -18.83 -30.36
C ASN A 708 -39.13 -17.39 -29.84
N GLN A 709 -40.25 -16.68 -29.84
CA GLN A 709 -40.33 -15.33 -29.29
C GLN A 709 -40.06 -15.35 -27.78
N LEU A 710 -40.64 -16.30 -27.04
CA LEU A 710 -40.36 -16.50 -25.61
C LEU A 710 -38.88 -16.76 -25.31
N ALA A 711 -38.23 -17.64 -26.09
CA ALA A 711 -36.81 -17.93 -25.94
C ALA A 711 -35.94 -16.67 -26.16
N VAL A 712 -36.28 -15.85 -27.16
CA VAL A 712 -35.58 -14.58 -27.44
C VAL A 712 -35.75 -13.59 -26.29
N LEU A 713 -36.96 -13.44 -25.75
CA LEU A 713 -37.22 -12.55 -24.60
C LEU A 713 -36.40 -12.97 -23.37
N GLN A 714 -36.41 -14.27 -23.05
CA GLN A 714 -35.65 -14.82 -21.93
C GLN A 714 -34.14 -14.62 -22.13
N GLN A 715 -33.62 -14.93 -23.32
CA GLN A 715 -32.20 -14.77 -23.62
C GLN A 715 -31.75 -13.31 -23.47
N GLN A 716 -32.54 -12.36 -23.98
CA GLN A 716 -32.23 -10.94 -23.88
C GLN A 716 -32.30 -10.46 -22.42
N TYR A 717 -33.30 -10.89 -21.66
CA TYR A 717 -33.40 -10.58 -20.24
C TYR A 717 -32.21 -11.11 -19.41
N TRP A 718 -31.81 -12.36 -19.62
CA TRP A 718 -30.65 -12.94 -18.93
C TRP A 718 -29.35 -12.23 -19.31
N LYS A 719 -29.21 -11.81 -20.57
CA LYS A 719 -28.08 -11.00 -21.04
C LYS A 719 -28.03 -9.65 -20.31
N ASP A 720 -29.14 -8.95 -20.21
CA ASP A 720 -29.21 -7.64 -19.55
C ASP A 720 -29.01 -7.76 -18.03
N LEU A 721 -29.56 -8.80 -17.39
CA LEU A 721 -29.24 -9.12 -15.99
C LEU A 721 -27.75 -9.46 -15.80
N GLY A 722 -27.14 -10.18 -16.74
CA GLY A 722 -25.72 -10.46 -16.73
C GLY A 722 -24.88 -9.18 -16.81
N GLN A 723 -25.30 -8.22 -17.65
CA GLN A 723 -24.68 -6.89 -17.71
C GLN A 723 -24.87 -6.10 -16.42
N LEU A 724 -26.08 -6.11 -15.84
CA LEU A 724 -26.37 -5.46 -14.56
C LEU A 724 -25.53 -6.04 -13.42
N LYS A 725 -25.33 -7.38 -13.38
CA LYS A 725 -24.45 -8.05 -12.41
C LYS A 725 -23.00 -7.63 -12.57
N LYS A 726 -22.50 -7.51 -13.81
CA LYS A 726 -21.15 -6.98 -14.10
C LYS A 726 -21.01 -5.53 -13.64
N GLN A 727 -22.00 -4.69 -13.91
CA GLN A 727 -22.02 -3.29 -13.45
C GLN A 727 -22.03 -3.19 -11.92
N LEU A 728 -22.88 -3.96 -11.24
CA LEU A 728 -22.92 -3.98 -9.77
C LEU A 728 -21.57 -4.41 -9.18
N ASN A 729 -20.93 -5.43 -9.74
CA ASN A 729 -19.60 -5.85 -9.31
C ASN A 729 -18.59 -4.73 -9.51
N SER A 730 -18.59 -4.09 -10.69
CA SER A 730 -17.72 -2.95 -11.00
C SER A 730 -17.91 -1.79 -10.01
N LEU A 731 -19.15 -1.40 -9.69
CA LEU A 731 -19.47 -0.38 -8.69
C LEU A 731 -19.02 -0.77 -7.28
N CYS A 732 -19.26 -2.02 -6.86
CA CYS A 732 -18.82 -2.49 -5.54
C CYS A 732 -17.29 -2.46 -5.42
N HIS A 733 -16.59 -2.85 -6.48
CA HIS A 733 -15.13 -2.87 -6.51
C HIS A 733 -14.54 -1.46 -6.54
N SER A 734 -15.14 -0.47 -7.21
CA SER A 734 -14.63 0.91 -7.17
C SER A 734 -14.71 1.51 -5.76
N ARG A 735 -15.79 1.22 -5.02
CA ARG A 735 -15.98 1.75 -3.65
C ARG A 735 -15.18 1.03 -2.57
N LEU A 736 -14.72 -0.20 -2.80
CA LEU A 736 -14.07 -1.03 -1.79
C LEU A 736 -12.69 -1.51 -2.20
N LYS A 737 -11.70 -1.27 -1.32
CA LYS A 737 -10.32 -1.76 -1.51
C LYS A 737 -10.24 -3.29 -1.55
N SER A 738 -10.99 -3.99 -0.67
CA SER A 738 -10.94 -5.45 -0.57
C SER A 738 -11.85 -6.14 -1.59
N PRO A 739 -11.32 -7.07 -2.42
CA PRO A 739 -12.12 -7.79 -3.42
C PRO A 739 -13.14 -8.74 -2.78
N LEU A 740 -12.81 -9.35 -1.64
CA LEU A 740 -13.72 -10.23 -0.91
C LEU A 740 -14.89 -9.45 -0.29
N ALA A 741 -14.61 -8.24 0.21
CA ALA A 741 -15.66 -7.36 0.72
C ALA A 741 -16.59 -6.88 -0.40
N ALA A 742 -16.03 -6.49 -1.55
CA ALA A 742 -16.78 -6.10 -2.74
C ALA A 742 -17.74 -7.20 -3.23
N LYS A 743 -17.24 -8.43 -3.40
CA LYS A 743 -18.09 -9.58 -3.78
C LYS A 743 -19.20 -9.87 -2.76
N LYS A 744 -18.90 -9.75 -1.45
CA LYS A 744 -19.91 -9.92 -0.39
C LYS A 744 -20.97 -8.83 -0.45
N LEU A 745 -20.58 -7.58 -0.68
CA LEU A 745 -21.49 -6.44 -0.80
C LEU A 745 -22.37 -6.55 -2.04
N ALA A 746 -21.81 -6.89 -3.21
CA ALA A 746 -22.57 -7.12 -4.44
C ALA A 746 -23.68 -8.16 -4.21
N ARG A 747 -23.36 -9.28 -3.55
CA ARG A 747 -24.37 -10.30 -3.17
C ARG A 747 -25.45 -9.76 -2.23
N LYS A 748 -25.11 -8.86 -1.30
CA LYS A 748 -26.07 -8.24 -0.37
C LYS A 748 -26.99 -7.23 -1.08
N VAL A 749 -26.48 -6.48 -2.06
CA VAL A 749 -27.26 -5.53 -2.87
C VAL A 749 -28.16 -6.28 -3.85
N TRP A 750 -27.64 -7.29 -4.56
CA TRP A 750 -28.43 -8.14 -5.47
C TRP A 750 -29.63 -8.78 -4.76
N LYS A 751 -29.43 -9.31 -3.55
CA LYS A 751 -30.52 -9.84 -2.71
C LYS A 751 -31.50 -8.77 -2.22
N LYS A 752 -31.07 -7.51 -2.03
CA LYS A 752 -31.96 -6.42 -1.58
C LYS A 752 -32.97 -6.06 -2.67
N LEU A 753 -32.53 -6.08 -3.92
CA LEU A 753 -33.33 -5.76 -5.10
C LEU A 753 -34.21 -6.93 -5.59
N ASN A 754 -34.23 -8.06 -4.86
CA ASN A 754 -34.99 -9.28 -5.21
C ASN A 754 -34.73 -9.80 -6.63
N LEU A 755 -33.51 -9.62 -7.15
CA LEU A 755 -33.15 -10.04 -8.50
C LEU A 755 -32.89 -11.55 -8.57
N PRO A 756 -33.26 -12.23 -9.67
CA PRO A 756 -33.04 -13.66 -9.83
C PRO A 756 -31.54 -13.98 -9.87
N LYS A 757 -31.18 -15.22 -9.50
CA LYS A 757 -29.78 -15.66 -9.57
C LYS A 757 -29.38 -15.83 -11.02
N VAL A 758 -28.37 -15.07 -11.44
CA VAL A 758 -27.64 -15.31 -12.69
C VAL A 758 -26.48 -16.23 -12.31
N ASP A 759 -26.42 -17.43 -12.87
CA ASP A 759 -25.26 -18.31 -12.70
C ASP A 759 -24.04 -17.72 -13.42
#